data_AF-A0A7V8F3L1-F1
#
_entry.id   AF-A0A7V8F3L1-F1
#
_cell.length_a   1.000
_cell.length_b   1.000
_cell.length_c   1.000
_cell.angle_alpha   90.00
_cell.angle_beta   90.00
_cell.angle_gamma   90.00
#
_symmetry.space_group_name_H-M   'P 1'
#
loop_
_entity.id
_entity.type
_entity.pdbx_description
1 polymer ?
#
loop_
_entity_poly.entity_id
_entity_poly.type
_entity_poly.pdbx_seq_one_letter_code
_entity_poly.pdbx_strand_id
1 'polypeptide(L)'
;MRQWNILIPASAIALLLIIGIAPYLSGYFTGVLLGLTGHPVTWTRWRDYVQVPDQAAYAPYAWRIYLAGGLGIGMPSVIAVVALRALRRRLPEPRPPRFEPLKAIASASRHGVVLTRNIATDMSVLVATSRPERAVLGTLLPTLEQSVGPWLLVGTPDVVASCAPAIQRRDIVHLAPFGRGHRWNPFSAAWTREGLRMPVLDSLAERWYPANDPSSRLLASHARQAFVALVQVVDDVLRANGEVIPPAPGDLHRLTEPLGTDQCRAYLDALAETEALSKRTREALRPWQSLDDVAFRLVCDALRVPLALFGHASVDAATRGDDISGRDPHRTVVFIELPPERRSEASHLVDTFIAWWRHATHGAPHRRLLIDRLDTFGRMPILLDGDLPCAATTQRLATLRSIYGRDTGKLLSHFPCLVMQKATNDTCAQEGEDLLQTYVQVHDPKGRGIGHPARAGDLRDLPDDQQLVITGPWFRPYTARLPSVRHQAITLPVQETGDAMPFPKPLVSLLTSLLAACSTPTSEAVDGKGTTSDTSIKGCNSQHNVGSVQYVDACLGPHRFRLPRNLYEWQTGQDLVGIGIGVGLNVQWPSLEPLPQGQDYHDNNETFISSIALDIQYLGPHSDSNHGIILRKSIEPFPSDDPERWNNPDDNLHLRIKGAPVYDLTPYYADFNLIELYYKNLYGELTKATDPDVHRDWFIRMTDDDLPSTVIICESHRMPDGAAIEQNRIVDKAGDFRSSCTHKFIVTKYSVIVYAHYLRIMMHDWERIEARVRSLLESSEVK
;
A
#
# COMPACT_ATOMS: atom_id res chain seq x y z
N MET A 1 19.65 -2.59 35.81
CA MET A 1 21.05 -3.06 35.71
C MET A 1 22.08 -1.96 36.05
N ARG A 2 21.92 -0.72 35.58
CA ARG A 2 22.92 0.37 35.77
C ARG A 2 23.26 0.74 37.23
N GLN A 3 22.30 0.71 38.16
CA GLN A 3 22.54 1.04 39.57
C GLN A 3 23.38 -0.02 40.31
N TRP A 4 23.19 -1.30 39.99
CA TRP A 4 23.93 -2.41 40.60
C TRP A 4 25.40 -2.41 40.19
N ASN A 5 25.71 -2.00 38.96
CA ASN A 5 27.10 -1.87 38.48
C ASN A 5 27.89 -0.77 39.20
N ILE A 6 27.23 0.17 39.90
CA ILE A 6 27.90 1.24 40.67
C ILE A 6 27.89 0.92 42.16
N LEU A 7 26.79 0.36 42.68
CA LEU A 7 26.65 0.03 44.10
C LEU A 7 27.53 -1.15 44.52
N ILE A 8 27.72 -2.15 43.66
CA ILE A 8 28.58 -3.31 43.94
C ILE A 8 30.04 -2.89 44.15
N PRO A 9 30.72 -2.18 43.21
CA PRO A 9 32.09 -1.73 43.43
C PRO A 9 32.19 -0.71 44.58
N ALA A 10 31.22 0.18 44.76
CA ALA A 10 31.23 1.14 45.87
C ALA A 10 31.14 0.44 47.25
N SER A 11 30.34 -0.63 47.35
CA SER A 11 30.27 -1.44 48.57
C SER A 11 31.56 -2.21 48.84
N ALA A 12 32.22 -2.73 47.80
CA ALA A 12 33.51 -3.40 47.92
C ALA A 12 34.62 -2.43 48.37
N ILE A 13 34.66 -1.21 47.81
CA ILE A 13 35.60 -0.15 48.21
C ILE A 13 35.35 0.27 49.67
N ALA A 14 34.08 0.47 50.06
CA ALA A 14 33.73 0.81 51.43
C ALA A 14 34.17 -0.27 52.43
N LEU A 15 33.99 -1.55 52.09
CA LEU A 15 34.43 -2.67 52.91
C LEU A 15 35.95 -2.70 53.05
N LEU A 16 36.70 -2.49 51.96
CA LEU A 16 38.16 -2.41 51.99
C LEU A 16 38.66 -1.25 52.85
N LEU A 17 38.01 -0.08 52.79
CA LEU A 17 38.33 1.07 53.64
C LEU A 17 38.04 0.80 55.12
N ILE A 18 36.94 0.11 55.44
CA ILE A 18 36.63 -0.29 56.82
C ILE A 18 37.71 -1.23 57.35
N ILE A 19 38.06 -2.29 56.59
CA ILE A 19 39.11 -3.24 56.97
C ILE A 19 40.46 -2.52 57.14
N GLY A 20 40.74 -1.56 56.26
CA GLY A 20 41.98 -0.80 56.27
C GLY A 20 42.07 0.29 57.35
N ILE A 21 40.98 0.79 57.93
CA ILE A 21 40.99 1.89 58.90
C ILE A 21 40.63 1.41 60.32
N ALA A 22 39.81 0.35 60.43
CA ALA A 22 39.31 -0.15 61.71
C ALA A 22 40.41 -0.52 62.73
N PRO A 23 41.54 -1.17 62.36
CA PRO A 23 42.58 -1.50 63.33
C PRO A 23 43.26 -0.26 63.94
N TYR A 24 43.46 0.79 63.12
CA TYR A 24 44.04 2.05 63.57
C TYR A 24 43.09 2.83 64.48
N LEU A 25 41.82 2.96 64.10
CA LEU A 25 40.81 3.62 64.95
C LEU A 25 40.58 2.86 66.26
N SER A 26 40.57 1.53 66.23
CA SER A 26 40.48 0.72 67.45
C SER A 26 41.68 0.95 68.36
N GLY A 27 42.90 1.07 67.81
CA GLY A 27 44.10 1.43 68.55
C GLY A 27 44.07 2.85 69.13
N TYR A 28 43.52 3.82 68.39
CA TYR A 28 43.31 5.19 68.85
C TYR A 28 42.33 5.23 70.04
N PHE A 29 41.14 4.62 69.91
CA PHE A 29 40.15 4.57 70.98
C PHE A 29 40.64 3.81 72.22
N THR A 30 41.48 2.78 72.03
CA THR A 30 42.12 2.07 73.15
C THR A 30 43.03 3.02 73.94
N GLY A 31 43.80 3.87 73.25
CA GLY A 31 44.64 4.87 73.89
C GLY A 31 43.84 5.93 74.65
N VAL A 32 42.75 6.42 74.06
CA VAL A 32 41.87 7.42 74.68
C VAL A 32 41.14 6.85 75.90
N LEU A 33 40.54 5.66 75.80
CA LEU A 33 39.75 5.06 76.89
C LEU A 33 40.62 4.57 78.06
N LEU A 34 41.88 4.22 77.81
CA LEU A 34 42.85 3.82 78.84
C LEU A 34 43.70 5.01 79.36
N GLY A 35 43.55 6.21 78.81
CA GLY A 35 44.30 7.40 79.26
C GLY A 35 45.79 7.40 78.88
N LEU A 36 46.16 6.68 77.82
CA LEU A 36 47.54 6.51 77.34
C LEU A 36 47.97 7.71 76.47
N THR A 37 48.06 8.91 77.05
CA THR A 37 48.26 10.19 76.34
C THR A 37 49.70 10.47 75.87
N GLY A 38 50.62 9.50 75.95
CA GLY A 38 52.04 9.67 75.58
C GLY A 38 52.63 8.66 74.59
N HIS A 39 51.84 7.71 74.08
CA HIS A 39 52.35 6.62 73.23
C HIS A 39 51.85 6.70 71.78
N PRO A 40 52.70 6.44 70.76
CA PRO A 40 52.33 6.52 69.35
C PRO A 40 51.29 5.45 68.97
N VAL A 41 50.18 5.86 68.34
CA VAL A 41 49.11 4.95 67.90
C VAL A 41 49.67 4.00 66.82
N THR A 42 49.65 2.70 67.10
CA THR A 42 50.07 1.67 66.16
C THR A 42 48.88 0.86 65.65
N TRP A 43 49.04 0.26 64.47
CA TRP A 43 48.04 -0.60 63.83
C TRP A 43 47.74 -1.90 64.60
N THR A 44 48.66 -2.33 65.46
CA THR A 44 48.52 -3.56 66.26
C THR A 44 48.01 -3.30 67.67
N ARG A 45 48.03 -2.05 68.15
CA ARG A 45 47.78 -1.71 69.56
C ARG A 45 46.52 -2.35 70.12
N TRP A 46 45.39 -2.28 69.42
CA TRP A 46 44.16 -2.89 69.93
C TRP A 46 44.27 -4.43 70.01
N ARG A 47 44.87 -5.07 69.01
CA ARG A 47 45.09 -6.53 69.00
C ARG A 47 45.98 -6.97 70.16
N ASP A 48 47.00 -6.19 70.47
CA ASP A 48 47.94 -6.48 71.56
C ASP A 48 47.21 -6.43 72.92
N TYR A 49 46.25 -5.51 73.11
CA TYR A 49 45.47 -5.39 74.36
C TYR A 49 44.30 -6.38 74.46
N VAL A 50 43.76 -6.87 73.35
CA VAL A 50 42.69 -7.87 73.32
C VAL A 50 43.17 -9.28 73.68
N GLN A 51 44.48 -9.55 73.62
CA GLN A 51 45.06 -10.84 73.98
C GLN A 51 45.35 -11.00 75.49
N VAL A 52 45.28 -9.91 76.24
CA VAL A 52 45.70 -9.82 77.65
C VAL A 52 44.54 -9.56 78.66
N PRO A 53 43.23 -9.54 78.31
CA PRO A 53 42.18 -9.08 79.23
C PRO A 53 41.94 -10.02 80.42
N ASP A 54 42.32 -11.30 80.32
CA ASP A 54 42.16 -12.30 81.38
C ASP A 54 43.28 -12.25 82.44
N GLN A 55 44.31 -11.43 82.22
CA GLN A 55 45.33 -11.19 83.24
C GLN A 55 44.77 -10.28 84.33
N ALA A 56 45.02 -10.64 85.60
CA ALA A 56 44.49 -9.94 86.77
C ALA A 56 44.76 -8.42 86.78
N ALA A 57 45.83 -7.96 86.13
CA ALA A 57 46.19 -6.54 86.01
C ALA A 57 45.31 -5.75 85.02
N TYR A 58 44.70 -6.39 84.02
CA TYR A 58 43.94 -5.73 82.94
C TYR A 58 42.43 -6.03 82.97
N ALA A 59 42.01 -7.03 83.75
CA ALA A 59 40.61 -7.40 83.98
C ALA A 59 39.66 -6.21 84.28
N PRO A 60 40.00 -5.23 85.15
CA PRO A 60 39.10 -4.09 85.42
C PRO A 60 38.92 -3.14 84.22
N TYR A 61 39.81 -3.19 83.23
CA TYR A 61 39.78 -2.35 82.03
C TYR A 61 39.32 -3.10 80.77
N ALA A 62 39.04 -4.40 80.85
CA ALA A 62 38.65 -5.23 79.72
C ALA A 62 37.44 -4.66 78.95
N TRP A 63 36.44 -4.12 79.66
CA TRP A 63 35.26 -3.51 79.02
C TRP A 63 35.62 -2.31 78.15
N ARG A 64 36.65 -1.53 78.52
CA ARG A 64 37.13 -0.38 77.75
C ARG A 64 37.84 -0.81 76.46
N ILE A 65 38.55 -1.93 76.50
CA ILE A 65 39.25 -2.51 75.34
C ILE A 65 38.25 -3.06 74.32
N TYR A 66 37.21 -3.75 74.78
CA TYR A 66 36.12 -4.22 73.91
C TYR A 66 35.30 -3.05 73.34
N LEU A 67 35.02 -2.03 74.15
CA LEU A 67 34.35 -0.81 73.69
C LEU A 67 35.18 -0.08 72.63
N ALA A 68 36.51 0.00 72.80
CA ALA A 68 37.40 0.59 71.80
C ALA A 68 37.35 -0.12 70.45
N GLY A 69 37.33 -1.46 70.44
CA GLY A 69 37.18 -2.26 69.22
C GLY A 69 35.80 -2.08 68.58
N GLY A 70 34.74 -2.05 69.40
CA GLY A 70 33.38 -1.78 68.96
C GLY A 70 33.25 -0.40 68.30
N LEU A 71 33.86 0.64 68.87
CA LEU A 71 33.86 1.99 68.31
C LEU A 71 34.73 2.10 67.04
N GLY A 72 35.89 1.43 67.02
CA GLY A 72 36.81 1.45 65.89
C GLY A 72 36.27 0.76 64.64
N ILE A 73 35.44 -0.29 64.78
CA ILE A 73 34.75 -0.95 63.67
C ILE A 73 33.39 -0.29 63.39
N GLY A 74 32.65 0.05 64.44
CA GLY A 74 31.28 0.55 64.36
C GLY A 74 31.19 1.92 63.70
N MET A 75 32.07 2.86 64.05
CA MET A 75 31.99 4.23 63.52
C MET A 75 32.24 4.30 62.00
N PRO A 76 33.29 3.67 61.43
CA PRO A 76 33.46 3.58 59.98
C PRO A 76 32.32 2.87 59.26
N SER A 77 31.75 1.82 59.88
CA SER A 77 30.63 1.07 59.31
C SER A 77 29.36 1.92 59.21
N VAL A 78 29.04 2.70 60.25
CA VAL A 78 27.91 3.64 60.21
C VAL A 78 28.12 4.73 59.16
N ILE A 79 29.33 5.30 59.07
CA ILE A 79 29.68 6.29 58.06
C ILE A 79 29.53 5.72 56.65
N ALA A 80 30.02 4.50 56.41
CA ALA A 80 29.89 3.82 55.12
C ALA A 80 28.43 3.56 54.74
N VAL A 81 27.59 3.12 55.68
CA VAL A 81 26.15 2.90 55.44
C VAL A 81 25.44 4.22 55.11
N VAL A 82 25.75 5.30 55.85
CA VAL A 82 25.19 6.63 55.58
C VAL A 82 25.64 7.14 54.20
N ALA A 83 26.92 6.98 53.86
CA ALA A 83 27.47 7.36 52.57
C ALA A 83 26.85 6.57 51.41
N LEU A 84 26.69 5.25 51.56
CA LEU A 84 26.02 4.38 50.57
C LEU A 84 24.54 4.74 50.42
N ARG A 85 23.86 5.08 51.51
CA ARG A 85 22.46 5.53 51.47
C ARG A 85 22.33 6.90 50.79
N ALA A 86 23.25 7.83 51.04
CA ALA A 86 23.31 9.12 50.37
C ALA A 86 23.62 8.96 48.87
N LEU A 87 24.55 8.07 48.51
CA LEU A 87 24.87 7.72 47.13
C LEU A 87 23.66 7.12 46.42
N ARG A 88 22.95 6.18 47.06
CA ARG A 88 21.72 5.59 46.53
C ARG A 88 20.63 6.65 46.28
N ARG A 89 20.50 7.65 47.16
CA ARG A 89 19.55 8.77 46.98
C ARG A 89 19.95 9.73 45.85
N ARG A 90 21.24 9.82 45.54
CA ARG A 90 21.76 10.64 44.42
C ARG A 90 21.75 9.90 43.09
N LEU A 91 21.67 8.57 43.10
CA LEU A 91 21.50 7.80 41.88
C LEU A 91 20.09 8.06 41.33
N PRO A 92 19.95 8.39 40.02
CA PRO A 92 18.65 8.61 39.42
C PRO A 92 17.80 7.34 39.61
N GLU A 93 16.57 7.51 40.10
CA GLU A 93 15.62 6.41 40.17
C GLU A 93 15.38 5.84 38.77
N PRO A 94 15.25 4.50 38.62
CA PRO A 94 14.86 3.94 37.35
C PRO A 94 13.46 4.48 37.04
N ARG A 95 13.34 5.24 35.96
CA ARG A 95 12.03 5.71 35.48
C ARG A 95 11.10 4.49 35.41
N PRO A 96 9.86 4.58 35.94
CA PRO A 96 8.92 3.48 35.78
C PRO A 96 8.79 3.17 34.28
N PRO A 97 8.73 1.88 33.89
CA PRO A 97 8.56 1.54 32.49
C PRO A 97 7.29 2.22 32.00
N ARG A 98 7.41 3.01 30.93
CA ARG A 98 6.28 3.75 30.34
C ARG A 98 5.17 2.81 29.87
N PHE A 99 5.53 1.56 29.55
CA PHE A 99 4.62 0.53 29.05
C PHE A 99 4.69 -0.74 29.91
N GLU A 100 3.55 -1.39 30.08
CA GLU A 100 3.43 -2.64 30.83
C GLU A 100 4.05 -3.83 30.07
N PRO A 101 4.55 -4.87 30.76
CA PRO A 101 5.06 -6.07 30.10
C PRO A 101 3.94 -6.94 29.51
N LEU A 102 4.16 -7.52 28.32
CA LEU A 102 3.18 -8.33 27.57
C LEU A 102 2.64 -9.57 28.31
N LYS A 103 3.32 -10.00 29.39
CA LYS A 103 2.89 -11.13 30.23
C LYS A 103 1.51 -10.94 30.86
N ALA A 104 0.97 -9.72 30.87
CA ALA A 104 -0.30 -9.38 31.49
C ALA A 104 -1.55 -9.83 30.70
N ILE A 105 -1.44 -10.09 29.39
CA ILE A 105 -2.64 -10.20 28.51
C ILE A 105 -2.63 -11.41 27.59
N ALA A 106 -1.47 -11.99 27.27
CA ALA A 106 -1.43 -13.03 26.26
C ALA A 106 -1.90 -14.39 26.82
N SER A 107 -3.00 -14.91 26.27
CA SER A 107 -3.23 -16.35 26.22
C SER A 107 -2.11 -16.96 25.36
N ALA A 108 -1.31 -17.85 25.93
CA ALA A 108 -0.23 -18.48 25.18
C ALA A 108 -0.84 -19.44 24.13
N SER A 109 -0.81 -19.07 22.86
CA SER A 109 -0.98 -20.08 21.80
C SER A 109 0.26 -20.98 21.79
N ARG A 110 0.05 -22.29 21.65
CA ARG A 110 1.14 -23.26 21.51
C ARG A 110 1.72 -23.30 20.10
N HIS A 111 0.99 -22.81 19.10
CA HIS A 111 1.32 -22.98 17.67
C HIS A 111 1.18 -21.68 16.87
N GLY A 112 1.34 -20.53 17.53
CA GLY A 112 1.18 -19.18 16.98
C GLY A 112 2.46 -18.52 16.44
N VAL A 113 2.34 -17.28 15.98
CA VAL A 113 3.46 -16.35 15.75
C VAL A 113 4.06 -15.95 17.10
N VAL A 114 5.35 -16.20 17.27
CA VAL A 114 6.07 -15.99 18.53
C VAL A 114 6.34 -14.50 18.72
N LEU A 115 5.80 -13.91 19.79
CA LEU A 115 5.99 -12.50 20.15
C LEU A 115 7.08 -12.31 21.20
N THR A 116 7.27 -13.29 22.08
CA THR A 116 8.39 -13.35 23.03
C THR A 116 8.53 -14.76 23.56
N ARG A 117 9.51 -15.01 24.42
CA ARG A 117 9.73 -16.33 25.02
C ARG A 117 8.43 -16.83 25.67
N ASN A 118 7.93 -17.97 25.20
CA ASN A 118 6.72 -18.67 25.64
C ASN A 118 5.39 -17.92 25.39
N ILE A 119 5.39 -16.86 24.58
CA ILE A 119 4.17 -16.13 24.21
C ILE A 119 4.07 -16.09 22.70
N ALA A 120 3.00 -16.68 22.17
CA ALA A 120 2.67 -16.68 20.76
C ALA A 120 1.20 -16.33 20.54
N THR A 121 0.88 -15.80 19.36
CA THR A 121 -0.46 -15.40 18.92
C THR A 121 -0.86 -16.12 17.64
N ASP A 122 -2.12 -16.55 17.53
CA ASP A 122 -2.62 -17.12 16.27
C ASP A 122 -3.03 -16.06 15.24
N MET A 123 -3.01 -14.79 15.66
CA MET A 123 -3.33 -13.66 14.81
C MET A 123 -2.22 -13.34 13.80
N SER A 124 -2.58 -12.65 12.71
CA SER A 124 -1.60 -12.06 11.80
C SER A 124 -0.79 -10.96 12.50
N VAL A 125 0.51 -10.93 12.26
CA VAL A 125 1.46 -10.03 12.91
C VAL A 125 2.22 -9.21 11.87
N LEU A 126 2.20 -7.89 12.00
CA LEU A 126 3.08 -7.00 11.25
C LEU A 126 4.27 -6.60 12.13
N VAL A 127 5.49 -6.84 11.66
CA VAL A 127 6.73 -6.49 12.38
C VAL A 127 7.39 -5.31 11.68
N ALA A 128 7.31 -4.14 12.31
CA ALA A 128 7.97 -2.92 11.88
C ALA A 128 9.37 -2.82 12.50
N THR A 129 10.40 -2.83 11.66
CA THR A 129 11.79 -2.71 12.13
C THR A 129 12.69 -2.04 11.11
N SER A 130 13.54 -1.14 11.59
CA SER A 130 14.63 -0.57 10.77
C SER A 130 15.79 -1.56 10.54
N ARG A 131 15.76 -2.75 11.15
CA ARG A 131 16.79 -3.80 11.02
C ARG A 131 16.16 -5.15 10.67
N PRO A 132 16.13 -5.55 9.38
CA PRO A 132 15.39 -6.72 8.92
C PRO A 132 15.86 -8.04 9.55
N GLU A 133 17.17 -8.22 9.74
CA GLU A 133 17.76 -9.40 10.39
C GLU A 133 17.15 -9.67 11.78
N ARG A 134 16.75 -8.62 12.49
CA ARG A 134 16.17 -8.73 13.83
C ARG A 134 14.71 -9.17 13.82
N ALA A 135 13.96 -8.86 12.77
CA ALA A 135 12.60 -9.39 12.60
C ALA A 135 12.65 -10.90 12.34
N VAL A 136 13.63 -11.31 11.53
CA VAL A 136 13.83 -12.70 11.14
C VAL A 136 14.23 -13.53 12.37
N LEU A 137 15.26 -13.08 13.10
CA LEU A 137 15.73 -13.78 14.31
C LEU A 137 14.76 -13.67 15.49
N GLY A 138 14.02 -12.56 15.60
CA GLY A 138 13.17 -12.24 16.74
C GLY A 138 11.72 -12.66 16.62
N THR A 139 11.21 -12.94 15.42
CA THR A 139 9.80 -13.30 15.22
C THR A 139 9.65 -14.46 14.26
N LEU A 140 10.22 -14.37 13.05
CA LEU A 140 9.99 -15.37 12.01
C LEU A 140 10.61 -16.73 12.35
N LEU A 141 11.89 -16.79 12.68
CA LEU A 141 12.60 -18.05 12.98
C LEU A 141 12.02 -18.78 14.21
N PRO A 142 11.77 -18.12 15.36
CA PRO A 142 11.10 -18.77 16.48
C PRO A 142 9.69 -19.28 16.13
N THR A 143 8.96 -18.55 15.28
CA THR A 143 7.64 -18.98 14.78
C THR A 143 7.77 -20.24 13.93
N LEU A 144 8.78 -20.32 13.07
CA LEU A 144 9.04 -21.47 12.22
C LEU A 144 9.39 -22.72 13.03
N GLU A 145 10.25 -22.60 14.03
CA GLU A 145 10.62 -23.72 14.91
C GLU A 145 9.41 -24.34 15.64
N GLN A 146 8.37 -23.54 15.92
CA GLN A 146 7.16 -23.98 16.63
C GLN A 146 5.99 -24.35 15.70
N SER A 147 6.07 -24.01 14.41
CA SER A 147 4.95 -24.19 13.48
C SER A 147 4.81 -25.65 13.06
N VAL A 148 3.67 -26.28 13.35
CA VAL A 148 3.41 -27.70 13.06
C VAL A 148 2.72 -27.91 11.69
N GLY A 149 1.91 -26.95 11.24
CA GLY A 149 1.17 -27.02 9.97
C GLY A 149 2.00 -26.69 8.71
N PRO A 150 1.34 -26.62 7.54
CA PRO A 150 1.97 -26.17 6.31
C PRO A 150 2.26 -24.68 6.38
N TRP A 151 3.37 -24.25 5.81
CA TRP A 151 3.69 -22.83 5.78
C TRP A 151 4.46 -22.46 4.52
N LEU A 152 4.32 -21.18 4.17
CA LEU A 152 4.92 -20.55 3.00
C LEU A 152 5.77 -19.37 3.47
N LEU A 153 7.08 -19.41 3.22
CA LEU A 153 8.00 -18.31 3.49
C LEU A 153 8.45 -17.66 2.19
N VAL A 154 8.16 -16.37 2.04
CA VAL A 154 8.70 -15.52 0.96
C VAL A 154 9.85 -14.70 1.54
N GLY A 155 11.08 -14.99 1.10
CA GLY A 155 12.29 -14.52 1.77
C GLY A 155 13.43 -14.16 0.82
N THR A 156 14.46 -13.49 1.34
CA THR A 156 15.74 -13.35 0.62
C THR A 156 16.52 -14.65 0.69
N PRO A 157 17.53 -14.82 -0.17
CA PRO A 157 18.52 -15.88 0.00
C PRO A 157 19.04 -15.96 1.45
N ASP A 158 19.42 -14.84 2.07
CA ASP A 158 19.92 -14.82 3.46
C ASP A 158 18.89 -15.31 4.49
N VAL A 159 17.62 -14.91 4.33
CA VAL A 159 16.53 -15.32 5.23
C VAL A 159 16.20 -16.79 5.05
N VAL A 160 16.11 -17.26 3.80
CA VAL A 160 15.87 -18.67 3.47
C VAL A 160 17.01 -19.55 4.00
N ALA A 161 18.27 -19.13 3.79
CA ALA A 161 19.46 -19.79 4.34
C ALA A 161 19.40 -19.86 5.86
N SER A 162 18.98 -18.77 6.51
CA SER A 162 18.89 -18.69 7.96
C SER A 162 17.85 -19.65 8.54
N CYS A 163 16.82 -19.96 7.77
CA CYS A 163 15.74 -20.89 8.14
C CYS A 163 16.04 -22.35 7.76
N ALA A 164 17.07 -22.60 6.94
CA ALA A 164 17.42 -23.93 6.43
C ALA A 164 17.63 -25.01 7.51
N PRO A 165 18.23 -24.72 8.69
CA PRO A 165 18.38 -25.73 9.74
C PRO A 165 17.04 -26.17 10.37
N ALA A 166 16.06 -25.26 10.47
CA ALA A 166 14.76 -25.54 11.09
C ALA A 166 13.88 -26.49 10.24
N ILE A 167 14.26 -26.72 8.98
CA ILE A 167 13.41 -27.36 7.96
C ILE A 167 13.92 -28.71 7.47
N GLN A 168 15.14 -29.12 7.85
CA GLN A 168 15.82 -30.33 7.36
C GLN A 168 15.04 -31.65 7.51
N ARG A 169 13.95 -31.68 8.29
CA ARG A 169 13.15 -32.88 8.58
C ARG A 169 11.77 -32.89 7.93
N ARG A 170 11.48 -32.00 6.98
CA ARG A 170 10.17 -31.86 6.31
C ARG A 170 10.27 -32.06 4.80
N ASP A 171 9.12 -32.28 4.17
CA ASP A 171 9.00 -32.21 2.71
C ASP A 171 9.07 -30.75 2.28
N ILE A 172 10.13 -30.40 1.53
CA ILE A 172 10.46 -29.02 1.18
C ILE A 172 10.23 -28.81 -0.32
N VAL A 173 9.58 -27.69 -0.63
CA VAL A 173 9.53 -27.10 -1.96
C VAL A 173 10.23 -25.75 -1.90
N HIS A 174 11.39 -25.66 -2.55
CA HIS A 174 12.13 -24.43 -2.78
C HIS A 174 11.86 -23.89 -4.18
N LEU A 175 11.28 -22.71 -4.26
CA LEU A 175 11.00 -21.98 -5.50
C LEU A 175 11.95 -20.80 -5.59
N ALA A 176 12.77 -20.76 -6.65
CA ALA A 176 13.70 -19.67 -6.90
C ALA A 176 13.55 -19.23 -8.36
N PRO A 177 12.58 -18.35 -8.68
CA PRO A 177 12.31 -17.95 -10.07
C PRO A 177 13.53 -17.38 -10.81
N PHE A 178 14.43 -16.72 -10.09
CA PHE A 178 15.65 -16.12 -10.66
C PHE A 178 16.90 -17.01 -10.51
N GLY A 179 16.75 -18.21 -9.94
CA GLY A 179 17.85 -19.09 -9.60
C GLY A 179 17.54 -20.55 -9.88
N ARG A 180 18.12 -21.45 -9.09
CA ARG A 180 17.83 -22.89 -9.16
C ARG A 180 16.87 -23.27 -8.05
N GLY A 181 15.73 -23.83 -8.44
CA GLY A 181 14.71 -24.36 -7.53
C GLY A 181 13.76 -25.29 -8.27
N HIS A 182 12.74 -25.76 -7.56
CA HIS A 182 11.60 -26.43 -8.17
C HIS A 182 10.86 -25.50 -9.13
N ARG A 183 10.30 -26.09 -10.18
CA ARG A 183 9.52 -25.38 -11.18
C ARG A 183 8.06 -25.35 -10.79
N TRP A 184 7.41 -24.23 -11.07
CA TRP A 184 5.97 -24.08 -10.91
C TRP A 184 5.38 -23.21 -12.02
N ASN A 185 4.46 -23.79 -12.78
CA ASN A 185 3.77 -23.12 -13.86
C ASN A 185 2.42 -22.56 -13.36
N PRO A 186 2.21 -21.23 -13.35
CA PRO A 186 0.95 -20.65 -12.90
C PRO A 186 -0.25 -21.06 -13.77
N PHE A 187 -0.03 -21.48 -15.02
CA PHE A 187 -1.09 -21.93 -15.93
C PHE A 187 -1.45 -23.40 -15.72
N SER A 188 -0.62 -24.20 -15.02
CA SER A 188 -0.90 -25.63 -14.81
C SER A 188 -2.19 -25.84 -14.02
N ALA A 189 -2.53 -24.96 -13.08
CA ALA A 189 -3.74 -25.03 -12.28
C ALA A 189 -5.03 -24.89 -13.12
N ALA A 190 -4.95 -24.13 -14.22
CA ALA A 190 -6.05 -23.94 -15.16
C ALA A 190 -6.05 -24.96 -16.30
N TRP A 191 -5.05 -25.84 -16.40
CA TRP A 191 -4.89 -26.74 -17.54
C TRP A 191 -5.20 -28.20 -17.19
N THR A 192 -5.80 -28.92 -18.12
CA THR A 192 -6.03 -30.37 -18.03
C THR A 192 -5.74 -31.03 -19.37
N ARG A 193 -5.66 -32.37 -19.42
CA ARG A 193 -5.55 -33.08 -20.69
C ARG A 193 -6.74 -32.86 -21.63
N GLU A 194 -7.89 -32.49 -21.11
CA GLU A 194 -9.14 -32.29 -21.87
C GLU A 194 -9.33 -30.83 -22.33
N GLY A 195 -8.60 -29.87 -21.76
CA GLY A 195 -8.70 -28.45 -22.10
C GLY A 195 -8.42 -27.52 -20.92
N LEU A 196 -8.66 -26.23 -21.13
CA LEU A 196 -8.51 -25.17 -20.13
C LEU A 196 -9.78 -24.99 -19.26
N ARG A 197 -9.57 -24.86 -17.95
CA ARG A 197 -10.57 -24.51 -16.94
C ARG A 197 -10.72 -22.99 -16.85
N MET A 198 -11.65 -22.47 -17.62
CA MET A 198 -11.86 -21.02 -17.77
C MET A 198 -12.03 -20.25 -16.46
N PRO A 199 -12.83 -20.69 -15.46
CA PRO A 199 -12.98 -19.92 -14.23
C PRO A 199 -11.67 -19.71 -13.46
N VAL A 200 -10.75 -20.67 -13.55
CA VAL A 200 -9.42 -20.59 -12.91
C VAL A 200 -8.53 -19.61 -13.69
N LEU A 201 -8.61 -19.64 -15.02
CA LEU A 201 -7.87 -18.72 -15.89
C LEU A 201 -8.38 -17.27 -15.78
N ASP A 202 -9.70 -17.08 -15.67
CA ASP A 202 -10.32 -15.78 -15.44
C ASP A 202 -9.88 -15.19 -14.08
N SER A 203 -9.86 -16.03 -13.04
CA SER A 203 -9.35 -15.65 -11.70
C SER A 203 -7.86 -15.25 -11.74
N LEU A 204 -7.07 -15.90 -12.59
CA LEU A 204 -5.67 -15.54 -12.82
C LEU A 204 -5.55 -14.20 -13.56
N ALA A 205 -6.36 -13.99 -14.59
CA ALA A 205 -6.40 -12.75 -15.36
C ALA A 205 -6.76 -11.55 -14.48
N GLU A 206 -7.77 -11.69 -13.61
CA GLU A 206 -8.16 -10.64 -12.66
C GLU A 206 -7.02 -10.22 -11.72
N ARG A 207 -6.17 -11.18 -11.34
CA ARG A 207 -5.03 -10.96 -10.46
C ARG A 207 -3.84 -10.29 -11.15
N TRP A 208 -3.57 -10.64 -12.41
CA TRP A 208 -2.47 -10.05 -13.18
C TRP A 208 -2.83 -8.67 -13.73
N TYR A 209 -4.11 -8.44 -13.99
CA TYR A 209 -4.64 -7.17 -14.51
C TYR A 209 -5.72 -6.59 -13.59
N PRO A 210 -5.36 -6.11 -12.38
CA PRO A 210 -6.32 -5.59 -11.42
C PRO A 210 -6.90 -4.24 -11.85
N ALA A 211 -8.18 -4.02 -11.57
CA ALA A 211 -8.87 -2.76 -11.84
C ALA A 211 -8.82 -1.88 -10.58
N ASN A 212 -7.70 -1.17 -10.39
CA ASN A 212 -7.44 -0.43 -9.15
C ASN A 212 -8.28 0.86 -9.03
N ASP A 213 -8.62 1.48 -10.16
CA ASP A 213 -9.36 2.74 -10.22
C ASP A 213 -10.56 2.65 -11.16
N PRO A 214 -11.63 3.43 -10.93
CA PRO A 214 -12.80 3.44 -11.81
C PRO A 214 -12.46 3.70 -13.29
N SER A 215 -11.48 4.57 -13.56
CA SER A 215 -11.03 4.92 -14.90
C SER A 215 -10.31 3.78 -15.63
N SER A 216 -9.64 2.86 -14.92
CA SER A 216 -8.90 1.74 -15.51
C SER A 216 -9.70 0.45 -15.62
N ARG A 217 -10.96 0.41 -15.14
CA ARG A 217 -11.80 -0.80 -15.15
C ARG A 217 -12.00 -1.38 -16.54
N LEU A 218 -12.27 -0.53 -17.52
CA LEU A 218 -12.52 -0.96 -18.89
C LEU A 218 -11.25 -1.53 -19.53
N LEU A 219 -10.13 -0.82 -19.40
CA LEU A 219 -8.83 -1.27 -19.91
C LEU A 219 -8.43 -2.61 -19.27
N ALA A 220 -8.59 -2.74 -17.95
CA ALA A 220 -8.33 -3.99 -17.23
C ALA A 220 -9.25 -5.11 -17.74
N SER A 221 -10.53 -4.84 -18.00
CA SER A 221 -11.46 -5.83 -18.56
C SER A 221 -11.01 -6.33 -19.94
N HIS A 222 -10.61 -5.44 -20.84
CA HIS A 222 -10.12 -5.84 -22.16
C HIS A 222 -8.77 -6.56 -22.10
N ALA A 223 -7.85 -6.13 -21.23
CA ALA A 223 -6.58 -6.81 -21.01
C ALA A 223 -6.79 -8.25 -20.48
N ARG A 224 -7.74 -8.45 -19.55
CA ARG A 224 -8.10 -9.79 -19.07
C ARG A 224 -8.63 -10.67 -20.19
N GLN A 225 -9.57 -10.17 -21.00
CA GLN A 225 -10.15 -10.91 -22.12
C GLN A 225 -9.07 -11.30 -23.15
N ALA A 226 -8.20 -10.36 -23.52
CA ALA A 226 -7.12 -10.61 -24.45
C ALA A 226 -6.09 -11.60 -23.89
N PHE A 227 -5.73 -11.50 -22.61
CA PHE A 227 -4.85 -12.46 -21.93
C PHE A 227 -5.43 -13.88 -21.98
N VAL A 228 -6.71 -14.03 -21.62
CA VAL A 228 -7.42 -15.32 -21.64
C VAL A 228 -7.43 -15.91 -23.05
N ALA A 229 -7.74 -15.09 -24.07
CA ALA A 229 -7.77 -15.51 -25.45
C ALA A 229 -6.37 -15.96 -25.95
N LEU A 230 -5.32 -15.24 -25.58
CA LEU A 230 -3.95 -15.62 -25.96
C LEU A 230 -3.47 -16.92 -25.28
N VAL A 231 -3.87 -17.18 -24.03
CA VAL A 231 -3.57 -18.48 -23.38
C VAL A 231 -4.30 -19.62 -24.10
N GLN A 232 -5.54 -19.39 -24.56
CA GLN A 232 -6.26 -20.35 -25.39
C GLN A 232 -5.58 -20.59 -26.75
N VAL A 233 -5.06 -19.53 -27.39
CA VAL A 233 -4.27 -19.64 -28.63
C VAL A 233 -3.07 -20.57 -28.44
N VAL A 234 -2.31 -20.36 -27.36
CA VAL A 234 -1.14 -21.21 -27.08
C VAL A 234 -1.55 -22.67 -26.84
N ASP A 235 -2.63 -22.92 -26.08
CA ASP A 235 -3.14 -24.28 -25.82
C ASP A 235 -3.64 -24.96 -27.11
N ASP A 236 -4.42 -24.26 -27.94
CA ASP A 236 -4.96 -24.80 -29.20
C ASP A 236 -3.83 -25.19 -30.17
N VAL A 237 -2.81 -24.33 -30.32
CA VAL A 237 -1.68 -24.58 -31.22
C VAL A 237 -0.84 -25.76 -30.76
N LEU A 238 -0.59 -25.87 -29.45
CA LEU A 238 0.11 -27.02 -28.88
C LEU A 238 -0.67 -28.31 -29.11
N ARG A 239 -1.98 -28.33 -28.82
CA ARG A 239 -2.84 -29.50 -29.00
C ARG A 239 -3.01 -29.93 -30.45
N ALA A 240 -3.19 -28.98 -31.37
CA ALA A 240 -3.31 -29.26 -32.81
C ALA A 240 -2.06 -29.97 -33.36
N ASN A 241 -0.90 -29.78 -32.72
CA ASN A 241 0.36 -30.41 -33.08
C ASN A 241 0.70 -31.64 -32.20
N GLY A 242 -0.24 -32.12 -31.39
CA GLY A 242 -0.09 -33.32 -30.56
C GLY A 242 0.74 -33.13 -29.28
N GLU A 243 1.06 -31.90 -28.89
CA GLU A 243 1.77 -31.60 -27.65
C GLU A 243 0.80 -31.64 -26.45
N VAL A 244 1.11 -32.50 -25.46
CA VAL A 244 0.28 -32.67 -24.24
C VAL A 244 1.00 -32.05 -23.05
N ILE A 245 1.25 -30.74 -23.15
CA ILE A 245 1.91 -29.93 -22.12
C ILE A 245 1.07 -28.68 -21.82
N PRO A 246 1.09 -28.18 -20.58
CA PRO A 246 0.43 -26.91 -20.26
C PRO A 246 1.12 -25.74 -20.97
N PRO A 247 0.37 -24.71 -21.41
CA PRO A 247 0.94 -23.44 -21.83
C PRO A 247 1.89 -22.88 -20.78
N ALA A 248 3.00 -22.26 -21.19
CA ALA A 248 3.91 -21.58 -20.27
C ALA A 248 3.81 -20.05 -20.41
N PRO A 249 3.95 -19.28 -19.31
CA PRO A 249 3.93 -17.82 -19.37
C PRO A 249 5.00 -17.20 -20.28
N GLY A 250 6.19 -17.80 -20.36
CA GLY A 250 7.23 -17.32 -21.28
C GLY A 250 6.88 -17.54 -22.75
N ASP A 251 6.08 -18.56 -23.07
CA ASP A 251 5.59 -18.76 -24.43
C ASP A 251 4.59 -17.67 -24.83
N LEU A 252 3.72 -17.30 -23.89
CA LEU A 252 2.81 -16.17 -24.04
C LEU A 252 3.56 -14.84 -24.20
N HIS A 253 4.59 -14.59 -23.39
CA HIS A 253 5.43 -13.39 -23.50
C HIS A 253 6.02 -13.25 -24.91
N ARG A 254 6.66 -14.30 -25.43
CA ARG A 254 7.24 -14.32 -26.79
C ARG A 254 6.18 -14.10 -27.87
N LEU A 255 4.99 -14.69 -27.73
CA LEU A 255 3.87 -14.49 -28.67
C LEU A 255 3.35 -13.04 -28.67
N THR A 256 3.45 -12.35 -27.52
CA THR A 256 3.03 -10.93 -27.39
C THR A 256 4.12 -9.92 -27.72
N GLU A 257 5.37 -10.36 -27.92
CA GLU A 257 6.49 -9.46 -28.20
C GLU A 257 6.27 -8.61 -29.46
N PRO A 258 5.79 -9.17 -30.60
CA PRO A 258 5.52 -8.41 -31.82
C PRO A 258 4.34 -7.44 -31.71
N LEU A 259 3.47 -7.60 -30.70
CA LEU A 259 2.32 -6.71 -30.45
C LEU A 259 2.69 -5.31 -29.94
N GLY A 260 3.98 -5.00 -29.79
CA GLY A 260 4.48 -3.65 -29.51
C GLY A 260 5.00 -2.87 -30.74
N THR A 261 4.80 -3.38 -31.95
CA THR A 261 5.31 -2.78 -33.22
C THR A 261 4.25 -1.94 -33.94
N ASP A 262 4.60 -1.28 -35.05
CA ASP A 262 3.62 -0.49 -35.83
C ASP A 262 2.59 -1.38 -36.60
N GLN A 263 2.82 -2.70 -36.68
CA GLN A 263 2.02 -3.64 -37.49
C GLN A 263 1.12 -4.58 -36.65
N CYS A 264 0.85 -4.24 -35.39
CA CYS A 264 0.19 -5.13 -34.44
C CYS A 264 -1.22 -5.58 -34.81
N ARG A 265 -1.98 -4.76 -35.56
CA ARG A 265 -3.33 -5.14 -36.00
C ARG A 265 -3.27 -6.26 -37.04
N ALA A 266 -2.40 -6.12 -38.05
CA ALA A 266 -2.16 -7.16 -39.05
C ALA A 266 -1.68 -8.47 -38.39
N TYR A 267 -0.88 -8.36 -37.34
CA TYR A 267 -0.45 -9.52 -36.55
C TYR A 267 -1.63 -10.20 -35.84
N LEU A 268 -2.52 -9.44 -35.19
CA LEU A 268 -3.70 -10.02 -34.52
C LEU A 268 -4.68 -10.66 -35.52
N ASP A 269 -4.89 -10.02 -36.68
CA ASP A 269 -5.79 -10.54 -37.71
C ASP A 269 -5.25 -11.84 -38.31
N ALA A 270 -3.95 -11.89 -38.65
CA ALA A 270 -3.28 -13.11 -39.06
C ALA A 270 -3.32 -14.21 -37.97
N LEU A 271 -3.24 -13.82 -36.69
CA LEU A 271 -3.37 -14.76 -35.58
C LEU A 271 -4.78 -15.37 -35.56
N ALA A 272 -5.82 -14.56 -35.69
CA ALA A 272 -7.21 -15.02 -35.68
C ALA A 272 -7.57 -15.92 -36.88
N GLU A 273 -6.86 -15.78 -38.01
CA GLU A 273 -7.04 -16.62 -39.21
C GLU A 273 -6.30 -17.97 -39.15
N THR A 274 -5.51 -18.22 -38.11
CA THR A 274 -4.74 -19.45 -37.97
C THR A 274 -5.66 -20.69 -37.88
N GLU A 275 -5.45 -21.67 -38.77
CA GLU A 275 -6.30 -22.88 -38.88
C GLU A 275 -6.29 -23.75 -37.61
N ALA A 276 -5.20 -23.74 -36.85
CA ALA A 276 -5.07 -24.49 -35.60
C ALA A 276 -5.99 -24.01 -34.47
N LEU A 277 -6.60 -22.83 -34.59
CA LEU A 277 -7.45 -22.25 -33.55
C LEU A 277 -8.86 -22.84 -33.57
N SER A 278 -9.37 -23.18 -32.39
CA SER A 278 -10.75 -23.59 -32.20
C SER A 278 -11.73 -22.44 -32.47
N LYS A 279 -12.99 -22.77 -32.77
CA LYS A 279 -14.06 -21.78 -32.95
C LYS A 279 -14.19 -20.87 -31.72
N ARG A 280 -14.09 -21.46 -30.53
CA ARG A 280 -14.15 -20.76 -29.24
C ARG A 280 -13.04 -19.71 -29.11
N THR A 281 -11.80 -20.07 -29.44
CA THR A 281 -10.64 -19.18 -29.34
C THR A 281 -10.75 -18.02 -30.32
N ARG A 282 -11.22 -18.27 -31.55
CA ARG A 282 -11.49 -17.19 -32.52
C ARG A 282 -12.58 -16.24 -32.02
N GLU A 283 -13.65 -16.75 -31.42
CA GLU A 283 -14.69 -15.93 -30.82
C GLU A 283 -14.17 -15.11 -29.62
N ALA A 284 -13.22 -15.64 -28.85
CA ALA A 284 -12.57 -14.93 -27.73
C ALA A 284 -11.63 -13.80 -28.20
N LEU A 285 -11.05 -13.88 -29.40
CA LEU A 285 -10.22 -12.81 -29.98
C LEU A 285 -11.05 -11.66 -30.58
N ARG A 286 -12.29 -11.90 -31.00
CA ARG A 286 -13.14 -10.90 -31.67
C ARG A 286 -13.34 -9.59 -30.89
N PRO A 287 -13.62 -9.59 -29.56
CA PRO A 287 -13.76 -8.36 -28.81
C PRO A 287 -12.50 -7.48 -28.91
N TRP A 288 -11.32 -8.11 -28.91
CA TRP A 288 -10.05 -7.41 -29.03
C TRP A 288 -9.81 -6.88 -30.44
N GLN A 289 -10.16 -7.65 -31.49
CA GLN A 289 -10.12 -7.19 -32.89
C GLN A 289 -11.06 -6.00 -33.15
N SER A 290 -12.20 -5.95 -32.45
CA SER A 290 -13.21 -4.91 -32.61
C SER A 290 -12.88 -3.57 -31.93
N LEU A 291 -11.80 -3.51 -31.14
CA LEU A 291 -11.35 -2.26 -30.53
C LEU A 291 -10.84 -1.29 -31.60
N ASP A 292 -10.97 0.02 -31.36
CA ASP A 292 -10.27 1.03 -32.14
C ASP A 292 -8.74 0.94 -31.92
N ASP A 293 -7.95 1.58 -32.78
CA ASP A 293 -6.48 1.48 -32.74
C ASP A 293 -5.83 2.04 -31.48
N VAL A 294 -6.50 2.94 -30.76
CA VAL A 294 -5.96 3.49 -29.51
C VAL A 294 -6.24 2.53 -28.36
N ALA A 295 -7.50 2.11 -28.20
CA ALA A 295 -7.89 1.08 -27.24
C ALA A 295 -7.09 -0.22 -27.43
N PHE A 296 -6.88 -0.61 -28.69
CA PHE A 296 -6.06 -1.78 -29.04
C PHE A 296 -4.61 -1.65 -28.55
N ARG A 297 -3.94 -0.52 -28.79
CA ARG A 297 -2.56 -0.28 -28.33
C ARG A 297 -2.44 -0.27 -26.82
N LEU A 298 -3.38 0.38 -26.13
CA LEU A 298 -3.40 0.40 -24.67
C LEU A 298 -3.55 -1.00 -24.07
N VAL A 299 -4.40 -1.84 -24.68
CA VAL A 299 -4.55 -3.23 -24.26
C VAL A 299 -3.24 -4.01 -24.50
N CYS A 300 -2.57 -3.79 -25.63
CA CYS A 300 -1.25 -4.38 -25.89
C CYS A 300 -0.21 -3.95 -24.83
N ASP A 301 -0.15 -2.66 -24.51
CA ASP A 301 0.78 -2.14 -23.50
C ASP A 301 0.46 -2.71 -22.11
N ALA A 302 -0.82 -2.71 -21.73
CA ALA A 302 -1.28 -3.27 -20.46
C ALA A 302 -0.95 -4.77 -20.34
N LEU A 303 -1.16 -5.55 -21.40
CA LEU A 303 -0.86 -6.99 -21.44
C LEU A 303 0.62 -7.28 -21.16
N ARG A 304 1.52 -6.46 -21.69
CA ARG A 304 2.97 -6.67 -21.62
C ARG A 304 3.53 -6.47 -20.21
N VAL A 305 2.93 -5.62 -19.38
CA VAL A 305 3.48 -5.24 -18.07
C VAL A 305 3.70 -6.46 -17.16
N PRO A 306 2.70 -7.32 -16.86
CA PRO A 306 2.93 -8.51 -16.03
C PRO A 306 3.73 -9.60 -16.75
N LEU A 307 3.67 -9.64 -18.09
CA LEU A 307 4.35 -10.66 -18.89
C LEU A 307 5.85 -10.42 -19.03
N ALA A 308 6.31 -9.18 -18.85
CA ALA A 308 7.73 -8.80 -18.97
C ALA A 308 8.66 -9.63 -18.07
N LEU A 309 8.18 -10.04 -16.90
CA LEU A 309 8.92 -10.90 -15.96
C LEU A 309 9.36 -12.23 -16.61
N PHE A 310 8.54 -12.78 -17.51
CA PHE A 310 8.83 -14.06 -18.17
C PHE A 310 9.78 -13.92 -19.38
N GLY A 311 10.24 -12.71 -19.68
CA GLY A 311 11.35 -12.48 -20.61
C GLY A 311 12.71 -12.91 -20.04
N HIS A 312 12.85 -13.03 -18.71
CA HIS A 312 14.05 -13.58 -18.09
C HIS A 312 14.15 -15.08 -18.33
N ALA A 313 15.27 -15.53 -18.91
CA ALA A 313 15.52 -16.94 -19.20
C ALA A 313 15.37 -17.85 -17.96
N SER A 314 15.87 -17.41 -16.80
CA SER A 314 15.75 -18.15 -15.54
C SER A 314 14.29 -18.29 -15.08
N VAL A 315 13.49 -17.22 -15.19
CA VAL A 315 12.09 -17.22 -14.77
C VAL A 315 11.24 -18.07 -15.71
N ASP A 316 11.48 -17.99 -17.02
CA ASP A 316 10.83 -18.86 -18.00
C ASP A 316 11.15 -20.34 -17.71
N ALA A 317 12.42 -20.68 -17.44
CA ALA A 317 12.81 -22.03 -17.04
C ALA A 317 12.11 -22.49 -15.75
N ALA A 318 12.04 -21.61 -14.75
CA ALA A 318 11.37 -21.87 -13.47
C ALA A 318 9.85 -22.02 -13.59
N THR A 319 9.22 -21.48 -14.64
CA THR A 319 7.75 -21.46 -14.79
C THR A 319 7.18 -22.35 -15.89
N ARG A 320 8.01 -23.18 -16.54
CA ARG A 320 7.56 -24.16 -17.55
C ARG A 320 7.07 -25.50 -16.99
N GLY A 321 7.54 -25.89 -15.81
CA GLY A 321 7.23 -27.19 -15.18
C GLY A 321 6.38 -27.05 -13.93
N ASP A 322 5.85 -28.17 -13.45
CA ASP A 322 5.10 -28.23 -12.18
C ASP A 322 5.64 -29.36 -11.30
N ASP A 323 6.81 -29.12 -10.69
CA ASP A 323 7.50 -30.09 -9.81
C ASP A 323 6.80 -30.23 -8.43
N ILE A 324 5.77 -29.42 -8.20
CA ILE A 324 4.97 -29.41 -6.98
C ILE A 324 3.76 -30.35 -7.13
N SER A 325 3.31 -30.58 -8.37
CA SER A 325 2.22 -31.51 -8.66
C SER A 325 2.48 -32.90 -8.05
N GLY A 326 1.50 -33.41 -7.29
CA GLY A 326 1.57 -34.71 -6.62
C GLY A 326 2.14 -34.72 -5.20
N ARG A 327 2.64 -33.58 -4.68
CA ARG A 327 2.98 -33.43 -3.27
C ARG A 327 1.75 -33.09 -2.43
N ASP A 328 1.73 -33.51 -1.17
CA ASP A 328 0.67 -33.16 -0.22
C ASP A 328 0.85 -31.73 0.29
N PRO A 329 0.00 -30.75 -0.11
CA PRO A 329 0.15 -29.36 0.31
C PRO A 329 -0.02 -29.17 1.83
N HIS A 330 -0.70 -30.08 2.52
CA HIS A 330 -0.91 -30.00 3.97
C HIS A 330 0.35 -30.36 4.78
N ARG A 331 1.31 -31.05 4.16
CA ARG A 331 2.59 -31.46 4.79
C ARG A 331 3.80 -30.74 4.22
N THR A 332 3.66 -30.17 3.03
CA THR A 332 4.73 -29.49 2.33
C THR A 332 5.01 -28.12 2.95
N VAL A 333 6.29 -27.83 3.12
CA VAL A 333 6.79 -26.50 3.45
C VAL A 333 7.31 -25.85 2.18
N VAL A 334 6.89 -24.62 1.91
CA VAL A 334 7.27 -23.90 0.70
C VAL A 334 8.13 -22.68 1.03
N PHE A 335 9.21 -22.50 0.29
CA PHE A 335 10.02 -21.29 0.31
C PHE A 335 10.04 -20.66 -1.07
N ILE A 336 9.79 -19.37 -1.13
CA ILE A 336 10.04 -18.57 -2.33
C ILE A 336 11.23 -17.67 -2.03
N GLU A 337 12.33 -17.94 -2.74
CA GLU A 337 13.56 -17.17 -2.66
C GLU A 337 13.58 -16.10 -3.75
N LEU A 338 13.69 -14.84 -3.34
CA LEU A 338 13.73 -13.71 -4.25
C LEU A 338 14.83 -12.71 -3.87
N PRO A 339 15.71 -12.35 -4.82
CA PRO A 339 16.67 -11.26 -4.62
C PRO A 339 15.96 -9.94 -4.30
N PRO A 340 16.48 -9.11 -3.36
CA PRO A 340 15.83 -7.87 -2.92
C PRO A 340 15.41 -6.95 -4.07
N GLU A 341 16.26 -6.83 -5.10
CA GLU A 341 16.10 -5.93 -6.23
C GLU A 341 15.06 -6.39 -7.26
N ARG A 342 14.67 -7.66 -7.24
CA ARG A 342 13.70 -8.25 -8.19
C ARG A 342 12.31 -8.51 -7.60
N ARG A 343 12.12 -8.22 -6.31
CA ARG A 343 10.84 -8.52 -5.61
C ARG A 343 9.65 -7.75 -6.14
N SER A 344 9.82 -6.46 -6.44
CA SER A 344 8.77 -5.64 -7.05
C SER A 344 8.32 -6.22 -8.39
N GLU A 345 9.28 -6.60 -9.24
CA GLU A 345 9.04 -7.23 -10.56
C GLU A 345 8.31 -8.57 -10.45
N ALA A 346 8.61 -9.37 -9.41
CA ALA A 346 8.01 -10.69 -9.20
C ALA A 346 6.68 -10.68 -8.42
N SER A 347 6.14 -9.51 -8.06
CA SER A 347 4.99 -9.40 -7.14
C SER A 347 3.76 -10.17 -7.61
N HIS A 348 3.41 -10.07 -8.90
CA HIS A 348 2.25 -10.78 -9.45
C HIS A 348 2.44 -12.31 -9.44
N LEU A 349 3.65 -12.79 -9.70
CA LEU A 349 3.97 -14.22 -9.65
C LEU A 349 3.84 -14.75 -8.21
N VAL A 350 4.38 -14.01 -7.24
CA VAL A 350 4.29 -14.35 -5.81
C VAL A 350 2.85 -14.33 -5.33
N ASP A 351 2.10 -13.27 -5.65
CA ASP A 351 0.69 -13.12 -5.28
C ASP A 351 -0.16 -14.27 -5.86
N THR A 352 0.13 -14.70 -7.09
CA THR A 352 -0.51 -15.87 -7.72
C THR A 352 -0.16 -17.16 -6.99
N PHE A 353 1.11 -17.35 -6.64
CA PHE A 353 1.54 -18.54 -5.89
C PHE A 353 0.87 -18.61 -4.52
N ILE A 354 0.81 -17.49 -3.79
CA ILE A 354 0.15 -17.43 -2.48
C ILE A 354 -1.34 -17.77 -2.64
N ALA A 355 -2.01 -17.30 -3.69
CA ALA A 355 -3.40 -17.63 -3.97
C ALA A 355 -3.60 -19.13 -4.23
N TRP A 356 -2.73 -19.73 -5.04
CA TRP A 356 -2.73 -21.18 -5.26
C TRP A 356 -2.49 -21.94 -3.96
N TRP A 357 -1.47 -21.56 -3.18
CA TRP A 357 -1.14 -22.22 -1.91
C TRP A 357 -2.25 -22.08 -0.88
N ARG A 358 -2.92 -20.92 -0.81
CA ARG A 358 -4.10 -20.67 0.04
C ARG A 358 -5.22 -21.66 -0.28
N HIS A 359 -5.48 -21.88 -1.57
CA HIS A 359 -6.49 -22.84 -2.03
C HIS A 359 -6.06 -24.28 -1.74
N ALA A 360 -4.83 -24.65 -2.07
CA ALA A 360 -4.28 -25.98 -1.88
C ALA A 360 -4.19 -26.41 -0.41
N THR A 361 -4.05 -25.45 0.51
CA THR A 361 -4.01 -25.68 1.96
C THR A 361 -5.31 -25.33 2.67
N HIS A 362 -6.41 -25.19 1.93
CA HIS A 362 -7.72 -24.90 2.52
C HIS A 362 -8.12 -25.99 3.54
N GLY A 363 -8.53 -25.57 4.74
CA GLY A 363 -8.86 -26.48 5.84
C GLY A 363 -7.66 -27.08 6.57
N ALA A 364 -6.41 -26.78 6.17
CA ALA A 364 -5.22 -27.22 6.90
C ALA A 364 -5.12 -26.53 8.27
N PRO A 365 -4.97 -27.26 9.38
CA PRO A 365 -4.76 -26.65 10.68
C PRO A 365 -3.38 -25.96 10.72
N HIS A 366 -3.31 -24.82 11.41
CA HIS A 366 -2.07 -24.07 11.63
C HIS A 366 -1.32 -23.64 10.35
N ARG A 367 -2.03 -23.46 9.22
CA ARG A 367 -1.42 -22.90 8.00
C ARG A 367 -0.92 -21.47 8.24
N ARG A 368 0.28 -21.14 7.75
CA ARG A 368 0.88 -19.81 7.97
C ARG A 368 1.65 -19.27 6.77
N LEU A 369 1.39 -18.00 6.43
CA LEU A 369 2.15 -17.23 5.47
C LEU A 369 3.17 -16.36 6.20
N LEU A 370 4.41 -16.36 5.73
CA LEU A 370 5.50 -15.52 6.25
C LEU A 370 6.08 -14.71 5.10
N ILE A 371 6.10 -13.39 5.24
CA ILE A 371 6.65 -12.48 4.22
C ILE A 371 7.75 -11.63 4.85
N ASP A 372 8.96 -11.78 4.34
CA ASP A 372 10.07 -10.89 4.66
C ASP A 372 10.00 -9.61 3.81
N ARG A 373 10.07 -8.43 4.45
CA ARG A 373 10.13 -7.09 3.85
C ARG A 373 9.03 -6.87 2.82
N LEU A 374 7.79 -6.89 3.30
CA LEU A 374 6.58 -6.64 2.53
C LEU A 374 6.65 -5.33 1.73
N ASP A 375 7.35 -4.32 2.25
CA ASP A 375 7.59 -3.02 1.62
C ASP A 375 8.49 -3.06 0.38
N THR A 376 9.12 -4.19 0.08
CA THR A 376 9.93 -4.39 -1.15
C THR A 376 9.14 -5.01 -2.30
N PHE A 377 7.89 -5.39 -2.06
CA PHE A 377 6.98 -5.90 -3.08
C PHE A 377 6.09 -4.78 -3.61
N GLY A 378 5.60 -4.96 -4.84
CA GLY A 378 4.45 -4.21 -5.35
C GLY A 378 3.15 -4.62 -4.64
N ARG A 379 2.04 -4.07 -5.11
CA ARG A 379 0.71 -4.35 -4.55
C ARG A 379 0.36 -5.83 -4.70
N MET A 380 0.04 -6.50 -3.59
CA MET A 380 -0.39 -7.91 -3.55
C MET A 380 -1.83 -8.01 -3.05
N PRO A 381 -2.82 -8.10 -3.96
CA PRO A 381 -4.24 -8.17 -3.59
C PRO A 381 -4.58 -9.31 -2.62
N ILE A 382 -3.83 -10.42 -2.63
CA ILE A 382 -4.11 -11.57 -1.76
C ILE A 382 -4.08 -11.23 -0.26
N LEU A 383 -3.35 -10.19 0.12
CA LEU A 383 -3.24 -9.73 1.51
C LEU A 383 -4.42 -8.87 1.97
N LEU A 384 -5.32 -8.50 1.06
CA LEU A 384 -6.52 -7.73 1.41
C LEU A 384 -7.69 -8.62 1.87
N ASP A 385 -7.62 -9.93 1.61
CA ASP A 385 -8.72 -10.88 1.81
C ASP A 385 -8.85 -11.44 3.25
N GLY A 386 -7.92 -11.13 4.17
CA GLY A 386 -8.03 -11.45 5.61
C GLY A 386 -7.98 -12.93 6.06
N ASP A 387 -8.31 -13.89 5.19
CA ASP A 387 -8.51 -15.32 5.51
C ASP A 387 -7.21 -16.11 5.80
N LEU A 388 -6.05 -15.52 5.51
CA LEU A 388 -4.76 -16.20 5.63
C LEU A 388 -3.95 -15.64 6.80
N PRO A 389 -3.71 -16.41 7.89
CA PRO A 389 -2.85 -15.97 8.97
C PRO A 389 -1.43 -15.66 8.45
N CYS A 390 -1.01 -14.41 8.60
CA CYS A 390 0.19 -13.88 7.97
C CYS A 390 1.11 -13.22 9.00
N ALA A 391 2.41 -13.53 8.97
CA ALA A 391 3.42 -12.72 9.64
C ALA A 391 4.29 -12.01 8.60
N ALA A 392 4.21 -10.69 8.56
CA ALA A 392 4.94 -9.87 7.60
C ALA A 392 5.94 -8.97 8.32
N THR A 393 7.11 -8.76 7.73
CA THR A 393 8.10 -7.77 8.20
C THR A 393 8.11 -6.57 7.25
N THR A 394 8.38 -5.37 7.77
CA THR A 394 8.46 -4.15 6.97
C THR A 394 9.52 -3.22 7.53
N GLN A 395 10.32 -2.59 6.66
CA GLN A 395 11.29 -1.60 7.09
C GLN A 395 10.66 -0.22 7.21
N ARG A 396 9.95 0.18 6.16
CA ARG A 396 9.26 1.46 6.07
C ARG A 396 7.78 1.28 5.86
N LEU A 397 7.07 1.53 6.95
CA LEU A 397 5.62 1.52 7.01
C LEU A 397 4.97 2.56 6.05
N ALA A 398 5.63 3.71 5.82
CA ALA A 398 5.19 4.70 4.84
C ALA A 398 5.18 4.17 3.39
N THR A 399 6.10 3.26 3.06
CA THR A 399 6.17 2.62 1.74
C THR A 399 4.95 1.72 1.48
N LEU A 400 4.42 1.06 2.53
CA LEU A 400 3.16 0.33 2.40
C LEU A 400 2.01 1.28 2.05
N ARG A 401 1.98 2.49 2.62
CA ARG A 401 0.96 3.49 2.27
C ARG A 401 1.07 3.95 0.81
N SER A 402 2.28 4.12 0.28
CA SER A 402 2.45 4.46 -1.14
C SER A 402 2.06 3.33 -2.08
N ILE A 403 2.28 2.07 -1.69
CA ILE A 403 1.95 0.90 -2.53
C ILE A 403 0.43 0.63 -2.55
N TYR A 404 -0.23 0.69 -1.38
CA TYR A 404 -1.63 0.29 -1.24
C TYR A 404 -2.61 1.47 -1.30
N GLY A 405 -2.14 2.72 -1.19
CA GLY A 405 -2.97 3.92 -1.32
C GLY A 405 -4.21 3.87 -0.42
N ARG A 406 -5.40 3.94 -1.04
CA ARG A 406 -6.71 3.88 -0.33
C ARG A 406 -6.95 2.55 0.39
N ASP A 407 -6.36 1.45 -0.06
CA ASP A 407 -6.53 0.12 0.56
C ASP A 407 -5.59 -0.09 1.75
N THR A 408 -4.74 0.88 2.11
CA THR A 408 -3.83 0.76 3.26
C THR A 408 -4.56 0.40 4.55
N GLY A 409 -5.74 0.98 4.79
CA GLY A 409 -6.57 0.63 5.95
C GLY A 409 -7.01 -0.83 5.98
N LYS A 410 -7.38 -1.39 4.82
CA LYS A 410 -7.74 -2.81 4.68
C LYS A 410 -6.54 -3.74 4.86
N LEU A 411 -5.37 -3.33 4.38
CA LEU A 411 -4.14 -4.07 4.62
C LEU A 411 -3.82 -4.10 6.12
N LEU A 412 -3.86 -2.94 6.80
CA LEU A 412 -3.55 -2.86 8.22
C LEU A 412 -4.57 -3.61 9.09
N SER A 413 -5.84 -3.69 8.68
CA SER A 413 -6.86 -4.47 9.40
C SER A 413 -6.61 -5.99 9.32
N HIS A 414 -5.91 -6.48 8.29
CA HIS A 414 -5.46 -7.88 8.23
C HIS A 414 -4.45 -8.22 9.34
N PHE A 415 -3.74 -7.22 9.91
CA PHE A 415 -2.75 -7.40 10.96
C PHE A 415 -3.23 -6.81 12.31
N PRO A 416 -4.01 -7.54 13.12
CA PRO A 416 -4.49 -7.07 14.43
C PRO A 416 -3.40 -7.03 15.51
N CYS A 417 -2.18 -7.48 15.22
CA CYS A 417 -1.03 -7.36 16.09
C CYS A 417 0.11 -6.63 15.37
N LEU A 418 0.58 -5.52 15.93
CA LEU A 418 1.73 -4.75 15.44
C LEU A 418 2.90 -4.91 16.43
N VAL A 419 4.07 -5.27 15.92
CA VAL A 419 5.31 -5.34 16.68
C VAL A 419 6.25 -4.27 16.16
N MET A 420 6.72 -3.37 17.03
CA MET A 420 7.66 -2.31 16.68
C MET A 420 8.98 -2.53 17.43
N GLN A 421 10.08 -2.49 16.68
CA GLN A 421 11.43 -2.60 17.24
C GLN A 421 12.13 -1.24 17.27
N LYS A 422 13.26 -1.16 17.99
CA LYS A 422 14.03 0.07 18.16
C LYS A 422 14.34 0.74 16.81
N ALA A 423 14.03 2.03 16.71
CA ALA A 423 14.37 2.86 15.56
C ALA A 423 15.89 3.15 15.51
N THR A 424 16.48 3.14 14.32
CA THR A 424 17.91 3.43 14.13
C THR A 424 18.22 4.93 14.12
N ASN A 425 17.29 5.75 13.65
CA ASN A 425 17.44 7.20 13.54
C ASN A 425 16.12 7.93 13.84
N ASP A 426 16.20 9.26 13.91
CA ASP A 426 15.09 10.15 14.25
C ASP A 426 13.96 10.10 13.22
N THR A 427 14.31 10.02 11.94
CA THR A 427 13.35 9.92 10.82
C THR A 427 12.52 8.64 10.93
N CYS A 428 13.14 7.48 11.10
CA CYS A 428 12.44 6.21 11.29
C CYS A 428 11.58 6.20 12.56
N ALA A 429 11.99 6.94 13.59
CA ALA A 429 11.20 7.07 14.81
C ALA A 429 9.94 7.92 14.60
N GLN A 430 10.04 9.02 13.84
CA GLN A 430 8.91 9.86 13.46
C GLN A 430 7.95 9.12 12.52
N GLU A 431 8.48 8.47 11.48
CA GLU A 431 7.69 7.64 10.57
C GLU A 431 6.94 6.51 11.31
N GLY A 432 7.59 5.92 12.32
CA GLY A 432 6.98 4.92 13.19
C GLY A 432 5.83 5.47 14.04
N GLU A 433 5.95 6.70 14.55
CA GLU A 433 4.90 7.38 15.31
C GLU A 433 3.69 7.71 14.42
N ASP A 434 3.91 8.30 13.24
CA ASP A 434 2.84 8.65 12.30
C ASP A 434 2.06 7.41 11.86
N LEU A 435 2.75 6.29 11.60
CA LEU A 435 2.04 5.07 11.28
C LEU A 435 1.35 4.47 12.50
N LEU A 436 1.94 4.52 13.70
CA LEU A 436 1.24 4.05 14.89
C LEU A 436 -0.12 4.76 15.03
N GLN A 437 -0.17 6.07 14.77
CA GLN A 437 -1.43 6.80 14.75
C GLN A 437 -2.39 6.27 13.68
N THR A 438 -1.91 6.04 12.46
CA THR A 438 -2.72 5.46 11.37
C THR A 438 -3.25 4.06 11.72
N TYR A 439 -2.40 3.20 12.27
CA TYR A 439 -2.76 1.86 12.72
C TYR A 439 -3.84 1.90 13.80
N VAL A 440 -3.71 2.81 14.76
CA VAL A 440 -4.68 3.01 15.83
C VAL A 440 -6.00 3.54 15.30
N GLN A 441 -5.99 4.47 14.34
CA GLN A 441 -7.22 4.95 13.70
C GLN A 441 -7.99 3.82 13.00
N VAL A 442 -7.28 2.86 12.38
CA VAL A 442 -7.89 1.70 11.72
C VAL A 442 -8.50 0.73 12.73
N HIS A 443 -7.81 0.49 13.84
CA HIS A 443 -8.15 -0.58 14.79
C HIS A 443 -8.99 -0.11 16.00
N ASP A 444 -8.91 1.17 16.38
CA ASP A 444 -9.72 1.83 17.42
C ASP A 444 -10.25 3.20 16.93
N PRO A 445 -11.18 3.23 15.95
CA PRO A 445 -11.74 4.47 15.42
C PRO A 445 -12.57 5.26 16.44
N LYS A 446 -12.96 4.64 17.56
CA LYS A 446 -13.77 5.25 18.62
C LYS A 446 -12.91 5.85 19.74
N GLY A 447 -11.58 5.75 19.65
CA GLY A 447 -10.63 6.30 20.62
C GLY A 447 -10.80 5.75 22.05
N ARG A 448 -11.31 4.51 22.18
CA ARG A 448 -11.60 3.91 23.50
C ARG A 448 -10.37 3.23 24.12
N GLY A 449 -9.30 3.07 23.35
CA GLY A 449 -8.16 2.23 23.64
C GLY A 449 -6.89 2.81 23.05
N ILE A 450 -6.29 3.76 23.77
CA ILE A 450 -4.86 3.95 24.02
C ILE A 450 -4.73 5.16 24.95
N GLY A 451 -4.42 4.92 26.22
CA GLY A 451 -4.21 6.02 27.18
C GLY A 451 -2.96 6.85 26.86
N HIS A 452 -1.93 6.21 26.26
CA HIS A 452 -0.65 6.83 25.92
C HIS A 452 -0.03 6.15 24.69
N PRO A 453 -0.17 6.71 23.47
CA PRO A 453 0.49 6.15 22.29
C PRO A 453 2.01 6.27 22.44
N ALA A 454 2.74 5.33 21.85
CA ALA A 454 4.18 5.42 21.79
C ALA A 454 4.57 6.57 20.84
N ARG A 455 5.52 7.39 21.28
CA ARG A 455 6.06 8.50 20.48
C ARG A 455 7.39 8.10 19.85
N ALA A 456 7.87 8.91 18.92
CA ALA A 456 9.17 8.74 18.29
C ALA A 456 10.31 8.58 19.32
N GLY A 457 10.27 9.36 20.42
CA GLY A 457 11.22 9.23 21.52
C GLY A 457 11.21 7.83 22.16
N ASP A 458 10.03 7.20 22.31
CA ASP A 458 9.91 5.88 22.92
C ASP A 458 10.48 4.77 22.01
N LEU A 459 10.30 4.90 20.70
CA LEU A 459 10.85 3.97 19.71
C LEU A 459 12.37 4.08 19.59
N ARG A 460 12.91 5.28 19.78
CA ARG A 460 14.35 5.56 19.77
C ARG A 460 15.04 5.03 21.03
N ASP A 461 14.42 5.28 22.18
CA ASP A 461 14.96 4.91 23.50
C ASP A 461 14.71 3.45 23.86
N LEU A 462 13.98 2.70 23.01
CA LEU A 462 13.67 1.30 23.25
C LEU A 462 14.98 0.48 23.37
N PRO A 463 15.14 -0.34 24.42
CA PRO A 463 16.32 -1.18 24.57
C PRO A 463 16.46 -2.13 23.39
N ASP A 464 17.70 -2.44 23.00
CA ASP A 464 17.92 -3.33 21.88
C ASP A 464 17.32 -4.72 22.13
N ASP A 465 17.31 -5.24 23.35
CA ASP A 465 16.72 -6.55 23.68
C ASP A 465 15.19 -6.53 23.85
N GLN A 466 14.52 -5.40 23.58
CA GLN A 466 13.09 -5.22 23.75
C GLN A 466 12.38 -4.80 22.45
N GLN A 467 11.10 -5.14 22.38
CA GLN A 467 10.18 -4.74 21.35
C GLN A 467 8.85 -4.29 21.96
N LEU A 468 8.18 -3.39 21.27
CA LEU A 468 6.84 -2.93 21.59
C LEU A 468 5.84 -3.83 20.84
N VAL A 469 4.84 -4.33 21.53
CA VAL A 469 3.80 -5.20 20.99
C VAL A 469 2.46 -4.54 21.25
N ILE A 470 1.72 -4.27 20.19
CA ILE A 470 0.43 -3.60 20.22
C ILE A 470 -0.60 -4.62 19.77
N THR A 471 -1.52 -4.97 20.67
CA THR A 471 -2.45 -6.08 20.47
C THR A 471 -3.66 -5.96 21.41
N GLY A 472 -4.76 -6.64 21.08
CA GLY A 472 -5.94 -6.80 21.94
C GLY A 472 -7.07 -5.81 21.64
N PRO A 473 -8.22 -5.91 22.32
CA PRO A 473 -9.43 -5.15 22.00
C PRO A 473 -9.31 -3.64 22.22
N TRP A 474 -8.25 -3.20 22.91
CA TRP A 474 -7.98 -1.79 23.22
C TRP A 474 -6.62 -1.32 22.66
N PHE A 475 -5.98 -2.12 21.80
CA PHE A 475 -4.74 -1.82 21.05
C PHE A 475 -3.66 -1.07 21.85
N ARG A 476 -3.42 -1.47 23.10
CA ARG A 476 -2.43 -0.81 23.96
C ARG A 476 -1.01 -1.30 23.67
N PRO A 477 0.02 -0.45 23.83
CA PRO A 477 1.41 -0.84 23.71
C PRO A 477 1.94 -1.59 24.94
N TYR A 478 2.51 -2.78 24.72
CA TYR A 478 3.17 -3.62 25.72
C TYR A 478 4.65 -3.81 25.41
N THR A 479 5.49 -3.93 26.43
CA THR A 479 6.91 -4.28 26.25
C THR A 479 7.11 -5.78 26.30
N ALA A 480 7.89 -6.32 25.37
CA ALA A 480 8.27 -7.72 25.31
C ALA A 480 9.78 -7.84 25.02
N ARG A 481 10.44 -8.88 25.55
CA ARG A 481 11.84 -9.15 25.19
C ARG A 481 11.90 -9.89 23.86
N LEU A 482 12.87 -9.58 23.01
CA LEU A 482 13.09 -10.37 21.81
C LEU A 482 13.42 -11.82 22.22
N PRO A 483 12.79 -12.83 21.61
CA PRO A 483 13.18 -14.22 21.80
C PRO A 483 14.62 -14.39 21.28
N SER A 484 15.49 -14.91 22.14
CA SER A 484 16.91 -15.10 21.83
C SER A 484 17.07 -16.44 21.10
N VAL A 485 17.55 -16.41 19.85
CA VAL A 485 17.96 -17.61 19.11
C VAL A 485 19.45 -17.50 18.81
N ARG A 486 20.21 -18.58 19.07
CA ARG A 486 21.60 -18.70 18.61
C ARG A 486 21.55 -19.00 17.11
N HIS A 487 22.06 -18.09 16.30
CA HIS A 487 22.10 -18.24 14.85
C HIS A 487 23.54 -18.24 14.34
N GLN A 488 23.81 -19.05 13.33
CA GLN A 488 25.05 -19.07 12.59
C GLN A 488 24.68 -18.90 11.12
N ALA A 489 25.03 -17.76 10.54
CA ALA A 489 24.72 -17.44 9.15
C ALA A 489 25.46 -18.44 8.25
N ILE A 490 24.71 -19.08 7.33
CA ILE A 490 25.26 -19.94 6.30
C ILE A 490 25.21 -19.14 5.00
N THR A 491 26.37 -18.90 4.40
CA THR A 491 26.46 -18.29 3.06
C THR A 491 26.03 -19.33 2.02
N LEU A 492 25.00 -19.01 1.24
CA LEU A 492 24.60 -19.84 0.12
C LEU A 492 25.60 -19.70 -1.04
N PRO A 493 25.84 -20.77 -1.81
CA PRO A 493 26.62 -20.68 -3.05
C PRO A 493 25.92 -19.74 -4.04
N VAL A 494 26.74 -19.00 -4.80
CA VAL A 494 26.27 -18.14 -5.90
C VAL A 494 25.47 -19.01 -6.89
N GLN A 495 24.21 -18.64 -7.12
CA GLN A 495 23.34 -19.37 -8.04
C GLN A 495 23.74 -19.07 -9.50
N GLU A 496 23.94 -20.14 -10.27
CA GLU A 496 24.13 -20.09 -11.71
C GLU A 496 22.83 -19.74 -12.42
N THR A 497 22.92 -18.88 -13.43
CA THR A 497 21.81 -18.48 -14.32
C THR A 497 21.22 -19.72 -15.00
N GLY A 498 19.89 -19.87 -14.96
CA GLY A 498 19.21 -20.91 -15.74
C GLY A 498 19.41 -20.71 -17.24
N ASP A 499 19.58 -21.80 -17.99
CA ASP A 499 19.72 -21.76 -19.45
C ASP A 499 18.41 -21.31 -20.11
N ALA A 500 18.53 -20.61 -21.25
CA ALA A 500 17.39 -20.21 -22.06
C ALA A 500 16.64 -21.45 -22.57
N MET A 501 15.34 -21.53 -22.26
CA MET A 501 14.52 -22.68 -22.64
C MET A 501 14.04 -22.57 -24.10
N PRO A 502 14.10 -23.69 -24.87
CA PRO A 502 13.68 -23.70 -26.26
C PRO A 502 12.19 -23.38 -26.39
N PHE A 503 11.84 -22.50 -27.32
CA PHE A 503 10.44 -22.22 -27.68
C PHE A 503 9.83 -23.46 -28.37
N PRO A 504 8.62 -23.92 -27.99
CA PRO A 504 8.00 -25.07 -28.66
C PRO A 504 7.96 -24.89 -30.17
N LYS A 505 8.41 -25.90 -30.93
CA LYS A 505 8.48 -25.85 -32.40
C LYS A 505 7.17 -25.41 -33.07
N PRO A 506 5.98 -25.86 -32.60
CA PRO A 506 4.71 -25.38 -33.16
C PRO A 506 4.52 -23.86 -33.02
N LEU A 507 4.90 -23.30 -31.87
CA LEU A 507 4.78 -21.87 -31.61
C LEU A 507 5.84 -21.06 -32.37
N VAL A 508 7.05 -21.60 -32.57
CA VAL A 508 8.06 -21.01 -33.45
C VAL A 508 7.52 -20.91 -34.88
N SER A 509 6.90 -21.99 -35.38
CA SER A 509 6.31 -22.02 -36.72
C SER A 509 5.21 -20.98 -36.86
N LEU A 510 4.33 -20.88 -35.87
CA LEU A 510 3.26 -19.88 -35.83
C LEU A 510 3.83 -18.45 -35.84
N LEU A 511 4.76 -18.15 -34.93
CA LEU A 511 5.36 -16.81 -34.85
C LEU A 511 6.01 -16.42 -36.19
N THR A 512 6.70 -17.37 -36.82
CA THR A 512 7.36 -17.15 -38.12
C THR A 512 6.34 -16.89 -39.23
N SER A 513 5.22 -17.62 -39.28
CA SER A 513 4.17 -17.38 -40.28
C SER A 513 3.47 -16.04 -40.07
N LEU A 514 3.25 -15.63 -38.82
CA LEU A 514 2.62 -14.35 -38.49
C LEU A 514 3.51 -13.18 -38.89
N LEU A 515 4.80 -13.24 -38.55
CA LEU A 515 5.76 -12.20 -38.94
C LEU A 515 5.91 -12.10 -40.47
N ALA A 516 5.86 -13.23 -41.18
CA ALA A 516 5.88 -13.23 -42.65
C ALA A 516 4.64 -12.55 -43.25
N ALA A 517 3.45 -12.81 -42.69
CA ALA A 517 2.19 -12.18 -43.12
C ALA A 517 2.18 -10.66 -42.89
N CYS A 518 2.85 -10.16 -41.85
CA CYS A 518 2.98 -8.72 -41.61
C CYS A 518 3.96 -8.01 -42.55
N SER A 519 4.84 -8.74 -43.25
CA SER A 519 5.93 -8.20 -44.07
C SER A 519 5.62 -8.05 -45.57
N THR A 520 4.45 -8.49 -46.05
CA THR A 520 4.09 -8.38 -47.47
C THR A 520 3.65 -6.95 -47.84
N PRO A 521 4.27 -6.30 -48.86
CA PRO A 521 3.80 -5.00 -49.34
C PRO A 521 2.46 -5.17 -50.06
N THR A 522 1.46 -4.43 -49.61
CA THR A 522 0.12 -4.40 -50.20
C THR A 522 0.21 -3.89 -51.65
N SER A 523 0.00 -4.78 -52.61
CA SER A 523 -0.14 -4.44 -54.04
C SER A 523 -1.45 -3.70 -54.28
N GLU A 524 -1.38 -2.63 -55.07
CA GLU A 524 -2.50 -1.86 -55.60
C GLU A 524 -3.57 -2.75 -56.26
N ALA A 525 -4.85 -2.47 -55.98
CA ALA A 525 -5.98 -2.84 -56.82
C ALA A 525 -7.15 -1.83 -56.69
N VAL A 526 -7.16 -0.89 -57.64
CA VAL A 526 -8.26 -0.24 -58.38
C VAL A 526 -9.70 -0.26 -57.84
N ASP A 527 -10.23 0.96 -57.73
CA ASP A 527 -11.61 1.48 -57.81
C ASP A 527 -12.81 0.51 -57.93
N GLY A 528 -13.74 0.69 -56.97
CA GLY A 528 -15.14 0.27 -57.06
C GLY A 528 -16.01 1.08 -56.08
N LYS A 529 -16.70 2.10 -56.60
CA LYS A 529 -17.68 2.93 -55.88
C LYS A 529 -18.70 2.07 -55.10
N GLY A 530 -18.83 2.34 -53.81
CA GLY A 530 -19.89 1.78 -52.96
C GLY A 530 -19.93 2.38 -51.55
N THR A 531 -20.62 3.52 -51.42
CA THR A 531 -21.39 3.95 -50.23
C THR A 531 -20.64 4.36 -48.96
N THR A 532 -20.41 5.68 -48.86
CA THR A 532 -20.43 6.56 -47.66
C THR A 532 -20.49 5.92 -46.27
N SER A 533 -19.35 5.90 -45.56
CA SER A 533 -19.16 6.44 -44.19
C SER A 533 -17.76 6.06 -43.67
N ASP A 534 -16.70 6.77 -44.08
CA ASP A 534 -15.34 6.45 -43.58
C ASP A 534 -14.38 7.65 -43.54
N THR A 535 -14.88 8.81 -43.09
CA THR A 535 -14.08 10.06 -43.07
C THR A 535 -13.71 10.62 -41.69
N SER A 536 -14.07 10.03 -40.55
CA SER A 536 -13.99 10.79 -39.27
C SER A 536 -12.75 10.60 -38.38
N ILE A 537 -11.73 9.79 -38.69
CA ILE A 537 -10.58 9.59 -37.77
C ILE A 537 -9.21 9.87 -38.40
N LYS A 538 -9.13 10.26 -39.68
CA LYS A 538 -7.88 10.82 -40.25
C LYS A 538 -7.69 12.27 -39.78
N GLY A 539 -6.98 12.47 -38.68
CA GLY A 539 -6.44 13.77 -38.29
C GLY A 539 -6.67 14.23 -36.84
N CYS A 540 -7.23 13.39 -35.98
CA CYS A 540 -7.28 13.68 -34.54
C CYS A 540 -5.84 13.71 -33.97
N ASN A 541 -5.53 14.68 -33.12
CA ASN A 541 -4.19 15.04 -32.65
C ASN A 541 -3.17 15.46 -33.73
N SER A 542 -3.64 15.90 -34.90
CA SER A 542 -2.73 16.52 -35.88
C SER A 542 -2.17 17.83 -35.33
N GLN A 543 -0.84 17.95 -35.33
CA GLN A 543 -0.14 19.14 -34.87
C GLN A 543 0.04 20.14 -36.01
N HIS A 544 -0.25 21.40 -35.74
CA HIS A 544 -0.10 22.50 -36.70
C HIS A 544 0.69 23.64 -36.06
N ASN A 545 1.68 24.17 -36.77
CA ASN A 545 2.43 25.33 -36.32
C ASN A 545 2.01 26.55 -37.14
N VAL A 546 1.47 27.57 -36.48
CA VAL A 546 1.12 28.86 -37.10
C VAL A 546 1.89 29.95 -36.37
N GLY A 547 2.99 30.41 -36.97
CA GLY A 547 3.91 31.33 -36.30
C GLY A 547 4.60 30.68 -35.09
N SER A 548 4.52 31.32 -33.92
CA SER A 548 5.06 30.79 -32.65
C SER A 548 4.05 29.96 -31.83
N VAL A 549 2.79 29.86 -32.27
CA VAL A 549 1.72 29.16 -31.55
C VAL A 549 1.54 27.76 -32.14
N GLN A 550 1.59 26.76 -31.27
CA GLN A 550 1.32 25.37 -31.63
C GLN A 550 -0.16 25.07 -31.43
N TYR A 551 -0.77 24.42 -32.42
CA TYR A 551 -2.16 23.95 -32.37
C TYR A 551 -2.19 22.43 -32.46
N VAL A 552 -3.18 21.83 -31.82
CA VAL A 552 -3.46 20.40 -31.88
C VAL A 552 -4.94 20.21 -32.18
N ASP A 553 -5.24 19.40 -33.18
CA ASP A 553 -6.62 19.12 -33.56
C ASP A 553 -7.26 18.09 -32.59
N ALA A 554 -8.45 18.38 -32.07
CA ALA A 554 -9.29 17.47 -31.29
C ALA A 554 -10.52 17.04 -32.10
N CYS A 555 -11.03 15.84 -31.84
CA CYS A 555 -12.21 15.29 -32.45
C CYS A 555 -13.28 15.05 -31.36
N LEU A 556 -14.49 15.57 -31.55
CA LEU A 556 -15.66 15.30 -30.72
C LEU A 556 -16.79 14.81 -31.63
N GLY A 557 -16.96 13.49 -31.69
CA GLY A 557 -17.89 12.85 -32.63
C GLY A 557 -17.52 13.18 -34.08
N PRO A 558 -18.46 13.67 -34.91
CA PRO A 558 -18.16 14.04 -36.30
C PRO A 558 -17.45 15.40 -36.44
N HIS A 559 -17.31 16.18 -35.36
CA HIS A 559 -16.72 17.51 -35.41
C HIS A 559 -15.23 17.49 -35.07
N ARG A 560 -14.46 18.34 -35.75
CA ARG A 560 -13.02 18.51 -35.54
C ARG A 560 -12.72 19.96 -35.14
N PHE A 561 -11.87 20.15 -34.15
CA PHE A 561 -11.54 21.43 -33.55
C PHE A 561 -10.03 21.64 -33.52
N ARG A 562 -9.54 22.76 -34.05
CA ARG A 562 -8.13 23.15 -33.98
C ARG A 562 -7.89 24.04 -32.77
N LEU A 563 -7.42 23.45 -31.68
CA LEU A 563 -7.24 24.14 -30.40
C LEU A 563 -5.76 24.49 -30.15
N PRO A 564 -5.45 25.64 -29.53
CA PRO A 564 -4.09 25.93 -29.09
C PRO A 564 -3.56 24.84 -28.15
N ARG A 565 -2.30 24.43 -28.32
CA ARG A 565 -1.68 23.36 -27.56
C ARG A 565 -1.66 23.63 -26.05
N ASN A 566 -1.47 24.89 -25.65
CA ASN A 566 -1.44 25.31 -24.26
C ASN A 566 -2.80 25.31 -23.56
N LEU A 567 -3.89 25.06 -24.30
CA LEU A 567 -5.24 24.94 -23.76
C LEU A 567 -5.55 23.53 -23.23
N TYR A 568 -4.83 22.51 -23.73
CA TYR A 568 -4.97 21.15 -23.23
C TYR A 568 -4.36 21.05 -21.83
N GLU A 569 -5.00 20.28 -20.94
CA GLU A 569 -4.60 20.12 -19.53
C GLU A 569 -3.10 19.78 -19.37
N TRP A 570 -2.60 18.86 -20.20
CA TRP A 570 -1.19 18.43 -20.21
C TRP A 570 -0.35 19.10 -21.30
N GLN A 571 -0.93 20.03 -22.05
CA GLN A 571 -0.34 20.64 -23.23
C GLN A 571 0.21 19.63 -24.28
N THR A 572 -0.39 18.45 -24.39
CA THR A 572 0.03 17.39 -25.32
C THR A 572 -0.96 17.18 -26.46
N GLY A 573 -2.26 17.37 -26.21
CA GLY A 573 -3.35 17.14 -27.15
C GLY A 573 -4.54 16.46 -26.46
N GLN A 574 -5.49 15.98 -27.27
CA GLN A 574 -6.62 15.22 -26.79
C GLN A 574 -6.16 13.88 -26.22
N ASP A 575 -6.63 13.53 -25.02
CA ASP A 575 -6.42 12.19 -24.47
C ASP A 575 -7.27 11.19 -25.29
N LEU A 576 -6.63 10.18 -25.85
CA LEU A 576 -7.26 9.23 -26.77
C LEU A 576 -7.69 7.93 -26.06
N VAL A 577 -7.64 7.90 -24.72
CA VAL A 577 -7.83 6.69 -23.91
C VAL A 577 -9.16 6.70 -23.13
N GLY A 578 -10.17 5.92 -23.56
CA GLY A 578 -11.38 5.60 -22.77
C GLY A 578 -12.73 5.67 -23.52
N ILE A 579 -13.80 5.13 -22.92
CA ILE A 579 -15.19 5.32 -23.40
C ILE A 579 -15.61 6.74 -23.03
N GLY A 580 -15.68 7.56 -24.06
CA GLY A 580 -15.79 9.02 -23.97
C GLY A 580 -14.56 9.59 -24.67
N ILE A 581 -14.67 9.82 -25.98
CA ILE A 581 -13.70 10.64 -26.72
C ILE A 581 -13.85 12.06 -26.16
N GLY A 582 -13.17 12.30 -25.04
CA GLY A 582 -13.24 13.52 -24.26
C GLY A 582 -12.10 14.46 -24.63
N VAL A 583 -12.25 15.75 -24.35
CA VAL A 583 -11.19 16.74 -24.50
C VAL A 583 -11.02 17.45 -23.16
N GLY A 584 -9.90 17.17 -22.48
CA GLY A 584 -9.49 17.84 -21.25
C GLY A 584 -8.76 19.15 -21.54
N LEU A 585 -9.37 20.27 -21.15
CA LEU A 585 -8.85 21.63 -21.31
C LEU A 585 -8.71 22.33 -19.97
N ASN A 586 -7.85 23.35 -19.90
CA ASN A 586 -7.66 24.16 -18.70
C ASN A 586 -7.66 25.65 -19.05
N VAL A 587 -8.39 26.44 -18.26
CA VAL A 587 -8.40 27.92 -18.36
C VAL A 587 -8.24 28.54 -16.98
N GLN A 588 -7.79 29.79 -16.92
CA GLN A 588 -7.52 30.50 -15.68
C GLN A 588 -8.58 31.56 -15.40
N TRP A 589 -9.20 31.52 -14.22
CA TRP A 589 -10.03 32.62 -13.73
C TRP A 589 -9.13 33.80 -13.33
N PRO A 590 -9.51 35.07 -13.59
CA PRO A 590 -10.78 35.53 -14.15
C PRO A 590 -10.82 35.67 -15.67
N SER A 591 -9.67 35.60 -16.37
CA SER A 591 -9.58 35.86 -17.81
C SER A 591 -10.26 34.79 -18.68
N LEU A 592 -10.36 33.56 -18.17
CA LEU A 592 -10.78 32.36 -18.89
C LEU A 592 -9.90 32.06 -20.12
N GLU A 593 -8.63 32.43 -20.02
CA GLU A 593 -7.58 32.14 -20.98
C GLU A 593 -6.67 31.02 -20.46
N PRO A 594 -6.06 30.21 -21.35
CA PRO A 594 -5.10 29.18 -20.94
C PRO A 594 -3.81 29.78 -20.39
N LEU A 595 -3.07 28.98 -19.62
CA LEU A 595 -1.71 29.34 -19.24
C LEU A 595 -0.77 29.41 -20.46
N PRO A 596 0.35 30.15 -20.37
CA PRO A 596 1.38 30.14 -21.41
C PRO A 596 1.92 28.72 -21.69
N GLN A 597 2.41 28.50 -22.91
CA GLN A 597 3.00 27.23 -23.27
C GLN A 597 4.23 26.92 -22.39
N GLY A 598 4.29 25.69 -21.86
CA GLY A 598 5.35 25.20 -20.98
C GLY A 598 5.13 25.49 -19.49
N GLN A 599 4.03 26.13 -19.09
CA GLN A 599 3.65 26.31 -17.69
C GLN A 599 2.53 25.34 -17.31
N ASP A 600 2.71 24.63 -16.19
CA ASP A 600 1.70 23.75 -15.62
C ASP A 600 0.96 24.51 -14.50
N TYR A 601 -0.37 24.39 -14.44
CA TYR A 601 -1.15 25.03 -13.38
C TYR A 601 -0.84 24.45 -11.99
N HIS A 602 -0.25 23.24 -11.93
CA HIS A 602 0.27 22.61 -10.71
C HIS A 602 1.59 23.21 -10.20
N ASP A 603 2.30 24.03 -11.00
CA ASP A 603 3.62 24.55 -10.64
C ASP A 603 3.60 25.47 -9.41
N ASN A 604 2.49 26.18 -9.17
CA ASN A 604 2.32 27.02 -8.00
C ASN A 604 0.85 27.10 -7.56
N ASN A 605 0.64 27.45 -6.29
CA ASN A 605 -0.69 27.45 -5.69
C ASN A 605 -1.61 28.54 -6.26
N GLU A 606 -1.09 29.69 -6.70
CA GLU A 606 -1.90 30.79 -7.25
C GLU A 606 -2.55 30.39 -8.59
N THR A 607 -1.79 29.73 -9.47
CA THR A 607 -2.31 29.18 -10.74
C THR A 607 -3.22 27.97 -10.51
N PHE A 608 -2.94 27.17 -9.47
CA PHE A 608 -3.76 26.02 -9.14
C PHE A 608 -5.17 26.42 -8.67
N ILE A 609 -5.27 27.34 -7.69
CA ILE A 609 -6.56 27.78 -7.13
C ILE A 609 -7.38 28.62 -8.11
N SER A 610 -6.74 29.18 -9.14
CA SER A 610 -7.38 29.96 -10.19
C SER A 610 -7.77 29.12 -11.41
N SER A 611 -7.38 27.83 -11.45
CA SER A 611 -7.65 26.96 -12.58
C SER A 611 -9.11 26.50 -12.65
N ILE A 612 -9.62 26.40 -13.87
CA ILE A 612 -10.89 25.79 -14.22
C ILE A 612 -10.58 24.65 -15.18
N ALA A 613 -10.77 23.42 -14.72
CA ALA A 613 -10.62 22.23 -15.56
C ALA A 613 -11.93 21.97 -16.31
N LEU A 614 -11.82 21.71 -17.61
CA LEU A 614 -12.95 21.50 -18.52
C LEU A 614 -12.79 20.12 -19.17
N ASP A 615 -13.73 19.23 -18.95
CA ASP A 615 -13.81 17.94 -19.64
C ASP A 615 -15.03 17.95 -20.58
N ILE A 616 -14.77 17.81 -21.87
CA ILE A 616 -15.79 17.90 -22.93
C ILE A 616 -15.94 16.53 -23.56
N GLN A 617 -17.12 15.90 -23.44
CA GLN A 617 -17.36 14.54 -23.93
C GLN A 617 -18.47 14.51 -24.98
N TYR A 618 -18.28 13.73 -26.05
CA TYR A 618 -19.31 13.52 -27.08
C TYR A 618 -20.39 12.55 -26.60
N LEU A 619 -21.67 12.95 -26.72
CA LEU A 619 -22.82 12.17 -26.25
C LEU A 619 -23.35 11.16 -27.26
N GLY A 620 -22.91 11.20 -28.52
CA GLY A 620 -23.52 10.41 -29.60
C GLY A 620 -24.68 11.14 -30.28
N PRO A 621 -25.23 10.58 -31.38
CA PRO A 621 -26.35 11.18 -32.09
C PRO A 621 -27.65 11.02 -31.28
N HIS A 622 -28.13 12.11 -30.67
CA HIS A 622 -29.40 12.18 -29.93
C HIS A 622 -30.30 13.32 -30.46
N SER A 623 -31.62 13.21 -30.26
CA SER A 623 -32.57 14.33 -30.51
C SER A 623 -32.46 15.40 -29.42
N ASP A 624 -32.79 16.66 -29.73
CA ASP A 624 -32.71 17.79 -28.79
C ASP A 624 -33.44 17.55 -27.46
N SER A 625 -34.61 16.90 -27.50
CA SER A 625 -35.39 16.52 -26.31
C SER A 625 -34.69 15.52 -25.37
N ASN A 626 -33.76 14.71 -25.88
CA ASN A 626 -33.03 13.73 -25.06
C ASN A 626 -31.88 14.37 -24.26
N HIS A 627 -31.38 15.55 -24.65
CA HIS A 627 -30.28 16.21 -23.96
C HIS A 627 -30.67 16.70 -22.55
N GLY A 628 -31.87 17.29 -22.40
CA GLY A 628 -32.38 17.70 -21.09
C GLY A 628 -32.58 16.50 -20.14
N ILE A 629 -32.93 15.33 -20.68
CA ILE A 629 -33.04 14.08 -19.90
C ILE A 629 -31.67 13.63 -19.37
N ILE A 630 -30.59 13.82 -20.14
CA ILE A 630 -29.22 13.47 -19.70
C ILE A 630 -28.80 14.31 -18.48
N LEU A 631 -29.07 15.61 -18.50
CA LEU A 631 -28.80 16.47 -17.34
C LEU A 631 -29.72 16.14 -16.16
N ARG A 632 -30.99 15.82 -16.43
CA ARG A 632 -31.96 15.40 -15.41
C ARG A 632 -31.54 14.13 -14.67
N LYS A 633 -30.97 13.14 -15.38
CA LYS A 633 -30.35 11.94 -14.76
C LYS A 633 -29.26 12.23 -13.74
N SER A 634 -28.67 13.44 -13.76
CA SER A 634 -27.63 13.83 -12.81
C SER A 634 -28.15 14.35 -11.47
N ILE A 635 -29.46 14.61 -11.36
CA ILE A 635 -30.14 15.20 -10.20
C ILE A 635 -31.36 14.39 -9.75
N GLU A 636 -31.79 13.38 -10.49
CA GLU A 636 -32.83 12.46 -10.03
C GLU A 636 -32.69 11.09 -10.69
N PRO A 637 -32.87 9.99 -9.93
CA PRO A 637 -32.97 8.65 -10.48
C PRO A 637 -34.29 8.50 -11.26
N PHE A 638 -34.36 7.59 -12.24
CA PHE A 638 -35.63 7.30 -12.93
C PHE A 638 -36.36 6.16 -12.20
N PRO A 639 -37.68 6.26 -11.94
CA PRO A 639 -38.42 5.26 -11.15
C PRO A 639 -38.35 3.83 -11.69
N SER A 640 -38.06 3.65 -12.99
CA SER A 640 -37.92 2.35 -13.65
C SER A 640 -36.64 1.58 -13.30
N ASP A 641 -35.60 2.28 -12.84
CA ASP A 641 -34.25 1.74 -12.79
C ASP A 641 -33.91 1.15 -11.40
N ASP A 642 -34.37 1.80 -10.33
CA ASP A 642 -34.17 1.36 -8.94
C ASP A 642 -35.15 2.09 -7.98
N PRO A 643 -36.21 1.44 -7.49
CA PRO A 643 -37.17 2.05 -6.58
C PRO A 643 -36.59 2.47 -5.22
N GLU A 644 -35.50 1.84 -4.77
CA GLU A 644 -34.87 2.16 -3.48
C GLU A 644 -34.10 3.48 -3.56
N ARG A 645 -33.41 3.71 -4.69
CA ARG A 645 -32.71 5.00 -4.96
C ARG A 645 -33.66 6.19 -5.08
N TRP A 646 -34.90 5.97 -5.54
CA TRP A 646 -35.89 7.05 -5.62
C TRP A 646 -36.17 7.70 -4.26
N ASN A 647 -36.06 6.94 -3.17
CA ASN A 647 -36.28 7.46 -1.81
C ASN A 647 -35.02 8.03 -1.16
N ASN A 648 -33.87 8.05 -1.84
CA ASN A 648 -32.64 8.61 -1.31
C ASN A 648 -32.63 10.15 -1.44
N PRO A 649 -32.67 10.91 -0.33
CA PRO A 649 -32.66 12.38 -0.39
C PRO A 649 -31.36 12.99 -0.93
N ASP A 650 -30.26 12.22 -0.99
CA ASP A 650 -29.02 12.68 -1.65
C ASP A 650 -29.13 12.66 -3.18
N ASP A 651 -29.91 11.75 -3.74
CA ASP A 651 -29.95 11.49 -5.19
C ASP A 651 -31.21 12.06 -5.87
N ASN A 652 -32.22 12.51 -5.12
CA ASN A 652 -33.51 12.94 -5.66
C ASN A 652 -33.81 14.44 -5.42
N LEU A 653 -33.98 15.19 -6.51
CA LEU A 653 -34.33 16.62 -6.49
C LEU A 653 -35.58 16.93 -5.67
N HIS A 654 -36.60 16.07 -5.72
CA HIS A 654 -37.89 16.30 -5.05
C HIS A 654 -37.81 16.23 -3.52
N LEU A 655 -36.75 15.63 -2.98
CA LEU A 655 -36.53 15.47 -1.53
C LEU A 655 -35.62 16.57 -0.95
N ARG A 656 -35.25 17.58 -1.75
CA ARG A 656 -34.34 18.67 -1.38
C ARG A 656 -35.07 19.97 -1.06
N ILE A 657 -34.42 20.85 -0.31
CA ILE A 657 -34.96 22.14 0.08
C ILE A 657 -34.68 23.16 -1.01
N LYS A 658 -35.74 23.58 -1.73
CA LYS A 658 -35.65 24.65 -2.73
C LYS A 658 -35.41 26.01 -2.06
N GLY A 659 -34.32 26.68 -2.42
CA GLY A 659 -33.96 28.00 -1.91
C GLY A 659 -34.35 29.16 -2.84
N ALA A 660 -34.05 30.39 -2.42
CA ALA A 660 -34.20 31.59 -3.24
C ALA A 660 -33.14 31.62 -4.36
N PRO A 661 -33.44 32.16 -5.56
CA PRO A 661 -32.49 32.20 -6.67
C PRO A 661 -31.16 32.89 -6.30
N VAL A 662 -30.05 32.32 -6.78
CA VAL A 662 -28.68 32.83 -6.60
C VAL A 662 -27.98 32.83 -7.95
N TYR A 663 -27.49 33.98 -8.41
CA TYR A 663 -26.87 34.14 -9.74
C TYR A 663 -27.74 33.60 -10.89
N ASP A 664 -29.05 33.86 -10.83
CA ASP A 664 -30.07 33.34 -11.76
C ASP A 664 -30.17 31.80 -11.83
N LEU A 665 -29.60 31.10 -10.85
CA LEU A 665 -29.77 29.67 -10.63
C LEU A 665 -30.75 29.42 -9.48
N THR A 666 -31.52 28.34 -9.58
CA THR A 666 -32.38 27.88 -8.48
C THR A 666 -31.61 26.89 -7.62
N PRO A 667 -31.30 27.21 -6.34
CA PRO A 667 -30.63 26.27 -5.44
C PRO A 667 -31.58 25.24 -4.84
N TYR A 668 -31.07 24.03 -4.68
CA TYR A 668 -31.68 22.89 -3.99
C TYR A 668 -30.69 22.35 -2.96
N TYR A 669 -30.90 22.73 -1.72
CA TYR A 669 -30.03 22.38 -0.59
C TYR A 669 -30.36 20.99 -0.07
N ALA A 670 -29.33 20.26 0.38
CA ALA A 670 -29.50 18.97 1.04
C ALA A 670 -30.37 19.11 2.31
N ASP A 671 -31.44 18.32 2.43
CA ASP A 671 -32.25 18.26 3.65
C ASP A 671 -31.61 17.31 4.67
N PHE A 672 -30.73 17.85 5.50
CA PHE A 672 -30.02 17.08 6.52
C PHE A 672 -30.93 16.34 7.49
N ASN A 673 -32.14 16.85 7.77
CA ASN A 673 -33.07 16.18 8.67
C ASN A 673 -33.64 14.93 7.99
N LEU A 674 -34.04 15.06 6.72
CA LEU A 674 -34.56 13.95 5.94
C LEU A 674 -33.47 12.91 5.65
N ILE A 675 -32.26 13.35 5.35
CA ILE A 675 -31.05 12.53 5.17
C ILE A 675 -30.75 11.74 6.46
N GLU A 676 -30.68 12.41 7.61
CA GLU A 676 -30.42 11.74 8.89
C GLU A 676 -31.47 10.67 9.16
N LEU A 677 -32.76 10.97 8.97
CA LEU A 677 -33.86 10.01 9.12
C LEU A 677 -33.71 8.81 8.17
N TYR A 678 -33.41 9.07 6.89
CA TYR A 678 -33.23 8.03 5.88
C TYR A 678 -32.09 7.08 6.24
N TYR A 679 -30.90 7.61 6.53
CA TYR A 679 -29.74 6.77 6.87
C TYR A 679 -29.82 6.15 8.26
N LYS A 680 -30.53 6.74 9.22
CA LYS A 680 -30.84 6.09 10.51
C LYS A 680 -31.73 4.87 10.32
N ASN A 681 -32.73 4.94 9.43
CA ASN A 681 -33.57 3.79 9.12
C ASN A 681 -32.79 2.65 8.46
N LEU A 682 -31.80 2.97 7.62
CA LEU A 682 -30.97 1.97 6.93
C LEU A 682 -29.86 1.38 7.82
N TYR A 683 -29.17 2.22 8.61
CA TYR A 683 -27.92 1.84 9.27
C TYR A 683 -27.95 2.02 10.81
N GLY A 684 -29.07 2.47 11.37
CA GLY A 684 -29.25 2.71 12.81
C GLY A 684 -28.70 4.06 13.31
N GLU A 685 -28.78 4.28 14.62
CA GLU A 685 -28.48 5.55 15.30
C GLU A 685 -27.01 6.02 15.22
N LEU A 686 -26.08 5.19 14.75
CA LEU A 686 -24.64 5.50 14.67
C LEU A 686 -24.21 6.00 13.27
N THR A 687 -25.16 6.45 12.45
CA THR A 687 -24.86 6.98 11.11
C THR A 687 -24.09 8.31 11.16
N LYS A 688 -23.19 8.51 10.19
CA LYS A 688 -22.47 9.79 9.97
C LYS A 688 -23.22 10.75 9.02
N ALA A 689 -24.48 10.49 8.72
CA ALA A 689 -25.29 11.24 7.76
C ALA A 689 -25.59 12.71 8.14
N THR A 690 -25.13 13.18 9.30
CA THR A 690 -25.22 14.59 9.68
C THR A 690 -23.98 15.40 9.25
N ASP A 691 -22.94 14.74 8.76
CA ASP A 691 -21.68 15.37 8.36
C ASP A 691 -21.85 16.14 7.03
N PRO A 692 -21.67 17.47 6.99
CA PRO A 692 -21.86 18.26 5.77
C PRO A 692 -20.87 17.92 4.65
N ASP A 693 -19.72 17.30 4.95
CA ASP A 693 -18.67 17.01 3.98
C ASP A 693 -19.09 15.97 2.93
N VAL A 694 -20.05 15.10 3.26
CA VAL A 694 -20.50 14.02 2.39
C VAL A 694 -21.74 14.38 1.55
N HIS A 695 -22.36 15.54 1.82
CA HIS A 695 -23.54 16.00 1.10
C HIS A 695 -23.20 17.14 0.13
N ARG A 696 -24.06 17.34 -0.86
CA ARG A 696 -23.85 18.31 -1.95
C ARG A 696 -25.08 19.19 -2.12
N ASP A 697 -24.86 20.44 -2.51
CA ASP A 697 -25.93 21.38 -2.87
C ASP A 697 -25.96 21.58 -4.39
N TRP A 698 -27.16 21.71 -4.94
CA TRP A 698 -27.37 21.79 -6.38
C TRP A 698 -27.90 23.15 -6.78
N PHE A 699 -27.39 23.72 -7.86
CA PHE A 699 -27.82 24.98 -8.43
C PHE A 699 -28.19 24.73 -9.90
N ILE A 700 -29.46 24.95 -10.25
CA ILE A 700 -30.02 24.48 -11.52
C ILE A 700 -30.67 25.63 -12.27
N ARG A 701 -30.40 25.70 -13.58
CA ARG A 701 -31.21 26.49 -14.53
C ARG A 701 -32.11 25.54 -15.32
N MET A 702 -33.42 25.73 -15.22
CA MET A 702 -34.40 25.00 -16.03
C MET A 702 -34.67 25.74 -17.35
N THR A 703 -35.04 25.00 -18.39
CA THR A 703 -35.63 25.51 -19.63
C THR A 703 -37.14 25.67 -19.47
N ASP A 704 -37.79 26.26 -20.48
CA ASP A 704 -39.25 26.40 -20.53
C ASP A 704 -40.02 25.06 -20.52
N ASP A 705 -39.35 23.96 -20.91
CA ASP A 705 -39.90 22.60 -20.95
C ASP A 705 -39.71 21.81 -19.63
N ASP A 706 -39.37 22.49 -18.52
CA ASP A 706 -39.08 21.86 -17.22
C ASP A 706 -37.95 20.82 -17.27
N LEU A 707 -36.97 21.06 -18.14
CA LEU A 707 -35.73 20.28 -18.25
C LEU A 707 -34.54 21.13 -17.83
N PRO A 708 -33.54 20.56 -17.12
CA PRO A 708 -32.35 21.31 -16.75
C PRO A 708 -31.50 21.62 -17.98
N SER A 709 -31.14 22.89 -18.17
CA SER A 709 -30.14 23.34 -19.15
C SER A 709 -28.73 23.41 -18.55
N THR A 710 -28.66 23.71 -17.25
CA THR A 710 -27.41 23.82 -16.48
C THR A 710 -27.62 23.19 -15.11
N VAL A 711 -26.67 22.36 -14.68
CA VAL A 711 -26.64 21.74 -13.35
C VAL A 711 -25.28 21.97 -12.72
N ILE A 712 -25.23 22.64 -11.57
CA ILE A 712 -24.00 22.87 -10.80
C ILE A 712 -24.14 22.19 -9.45
N ILE A 713 -23.19 21.34 -9.10
CA ILE A 713 -23.18 20.57 -7.85
C ILE A 713 -21.95 20.99 -7.06
N CYS A 714 -22.13 21.55 -5.87
CA CYS A 714 -21.04 22.02 -5.01
C CYS A 714 -21.07 21.33 -3.65
N GLU A 715 -20.01 21.42 -2.85
CA GLU A 715 -20.12 21.07 -1.42
C GLU A 715 -21.18 21.95 -0.73
N SER A 716 -21.71 21.42 0.38
CA SER A 716 -22.81 22.03 1.11
C SER A 716 -22.51 23.47 1.52
N HIS A 717 -23.51 24.35 1.49
CA HIS A 717 -23.47 25.71 2.02
C HIS A 717 -23.13 25.75 3.52
N ARG A 718 -23.25 24.62 4.23
CA ARG A 718 -22.78 24.48 5.62
C ARG A 718 -21.25 24.44 5.74
N MET A 719 -20.56 24.20 4.63
CA MET A 719 -19.10 24.24 4.52
C MET A 719 -18.61 25.65 4.19
N PRO A 720 -17.49 26.11 4.78
CA PRO A 720 -16.84 27.34 4.36
C PRO A 720 -16.25 27.20 2.94
N ASP A 721 -16.12 28.32 2.24
CA ASP A 721 -15.51 28.33 0.90
C ASP A 721 -14.00 28.04 0.91
N GLY A 722 -13.30 28.35 2.01
CA GLY A 722 -11.84 28.18 2.15
C GLY A 722 -10.98 29.14 1.33
N ALA A 723 -11.58 29.91 0.42
CA ALA A 723 -10.92 30.94 -0.37
C ALA A 723 -11.78 32.20 -0.45
N ALA A 724 -11.18 33.32 -0.83
CA ALA A 724 -11.86 34.58 -1.10
C ALA A 724 -11.34 35.23 -2.38
N ILE A 725 -12.16 36.09 -2.97
CA ILE A 725 -11.75 36.94 -4.08
C ILE A 725 -11.32 38.30 -3.51
N GLU A 726 -10.04 38.62 -3.67
CA GLU A 726 -9.44 39.90 -3.28
C GLU A 726 -8.80 40.54 -4.51
N GLN A 727 -9.22 41.76 -4.86
CA GLN A 727 -8.66 42.51 -6.01
C GLN A 727 -8.60 41.70 -7.32
N ASN A 728 -9.65 40.92 -7.62
CA ASN A 728 -9.75 40.07 -8.81
C ASN A 728 -8.72 38.91 -8.84
N ARG A 729 -8.25 38.49 -7.67
CA ARG A 729 -7.42 37.30 -7.46
C ARG A 729 -8.02 36.43 -6.39
N ILE A 730 -7.76 35.13 -6.47
CA ILE A 730 -8.20 34.18 -5.45
C ILE A 730 -7.10 34.07 -4.40
N VAL A 731 -7.48 34.22 -3.14
CA VAL A 731 -6.59 34.14 -1.99
C VAL A 731 -7.11 33.06 -1.05
N ASP A 732 -6.21 32.20 -0.59
CA ASP A 732 -6.54 31.17 0.39
C ASP A 732 -6.78 31.75 1.78
N LYS A 733 -7.75 31.16 2.48
CA LYS A 733 -7.89 31.32 3.92
C LYS A 733 -7.12 30.18 4.60
N ALA A 734 -6.04 30.53 5.28
CA ALA A 734 -5.10 29.57 5.85
C ALA A 734 -5.80 28.56 6.79
N GLY A 735 -5.66 27.27 6.48
CA GLY A 735 -6.14 26.17 7.32
C GLY A 735 -7.56 25.65 6.99
N ASP A 736 -8.26 26.26 6.03
CA ASP A 736 -9.63 25.88 5.68
C ASP A 736 -9.70 24.94 4.44
N PHE A 737 -10.72 24.08 4.41
CA PHE A 737 -11.09 23.29 3.24
C PHE A 737 -11.63 24.18 2.12
N ARG A 738 -11.21 23.95 0.86
CA ARG A 738 -11.69 24.72 -0.30
C ARG A 738 -12.91 24.06 -0.92
N SER A 739 -14.05 24.75 -0.87
CA SER A 739 -15.27 24.27 -1.54
C SER A 739 -15.15 24.42 -3.06
N SER A 740 -15.43 23.35 -3.78
CA SER A 740 -15.44 23.18 -5.22
C SER A 740 -16.85 22.94 -5.79
N CYS A 741 -16.98 23.04 -7.10
CA CYS A 741 -18.19 22.76 -7.84
C CYS A 741 -17.88 21.92 -9.07
N THR A 742 -18.83 21.06 -9.43
CA THR A 742 -18.90 20.39 -10.73
C THR A 742 -20.09 20.97 -11.49
N HIS A 743 -19.82 21.68 -12.57
CA HIS A 743 -20.79 22.35 -13.43
C HIS A 743 -20.96 21.58 -14.73
N LYS A 744 -22.19 21.16 -15.01
CA LYS A 744 -22.59 20.36 -16.16
C LYS A 744 -23.54 21.17 -17.06
N PHE A 745 -23.23 21.20 -18.35
CA PHE A 745 -24.12 21.75 -19.38
C PHE A 745 -23.85 21.09 -20.72
N ILE A 746 -24.80 21.19 -21.64
CA ILE A 746 -24.71 20.57 -22.97
C ILE A 746 -24.57 21.67 -24.03
N VAL A 747 -23.67 21.45 -24.98
CA VAL A 747 -23.57 22.26 -26.21
C VAL A 747 -24.26 21.48 -27.33
N THR A 748 -25.55 21.73 -27.49
CA THR A 748 -26.45 20.96 -28.38
C THR A 748 -25.95 20.92 -29.82
N LYS A 749 -25.43 22.04 -30.35
CA LYS A 749 -24.85 22.16 -31.70
C LYS A 749 -23.86 21.03 -32.03
N TYR A 750 -23.07 20.59 -31.05
CA TYR A 750 -22.04 19.57 -31.23
C TYR A 750 -22.40 18.23 -30.56
N SER A 751 -23.56 18.14 -29.90
CA SER A 751 -23.97 16.99 -29.08
C SER A 751 -22.89 16.59 -28.06
N VAL A 752 -22.32 17.57 -27.37
CA VAL A 752 -21.30 17.35 -26.33
C VAL A 752 -21.80 17.80 -24.96
N ILE A 753 -21.44 17.04 -23.92
CA ILE A 753 -21.58 17.45 -22.52
C ILE A 753 -20.25 18.02 -22.03
N VAL A 754 -20.33 19.09 -21.24
CA VAL A 754 -19.17 19.76 -20.65
C VAL A 754 -19.27 19.62 -19.14
N TYR A 755 -18.18 19.18 -18.52
CA TYR A 755 -17.94 19.18 -17.08
C TYR A 755 -16.89 20.23 -16.77
N ALA A 756 -17.26 21.28 -16.04
CA ALA A 756 -16.34 22.28 -15.53
C ALA A 756 -16.13 22.08 -14.03
N HIS A 757 -14.88 22.01 -13.60
CA HIS A 757 -14.46 21.86 -12.21
C HIS A 757 -13.75 23.13 -11.74
N TYR A 758 -14.28 23.78 -10.70
CA TYR A 758 -13.77 25.05 -10.20
C TYR A 758 -14.16 25.29 -8.74
N LEU A 759 -13.56 26.29 -8.07
CA LEU A 759 -13.91 26.66 -6.69
C LEU A 759 -15.29 27.33 -6.63
N ARG A 760 -16.08 27.07 -5.58
CA ARG A 760 -17.45 27.60 -5.42
C ARG A 760 -17.54 29.11 -5.48
N ILE A 761 -16.48 29.81 -5.05
CA ILE A 761 -16.37 31.28 -5.16
C ILE A 761 -16.40 31.79 -6.62
N MET A 762 -16.02 30.97 -7.60
CA MET A 762 -16.08 31.31 -9.03
C MET A 762 -17.48 31.12 -9.64
N MET A 763 -18.42 30.49 -8.91
CA MET A 763 -19.74 30.14 -9.43
C MET A 763 -20.54 31.36 -9.92
N HIS A 764 -20.29 32.56 -9.40
CA HIS A 764 -20.94 33.78 -9.87
C HIS A 764 -20.68 34.07 -11.37
N ASP A 765 -19.62 33.52 -11.95
CA ASP A 765 -19.22 33.67 -13.36
C ASP A 765 -19.63 32.48 -14.24
N TRP A 766 -20.50 31.59 -13.75
CA TRP A 766 -20.89 30.36 -14.44
C TRP A 766 -21.36 30.60 -15.90
N GLU A 767 -22.12 31.67 -16.16
CA GLU A 767 -22.55 32.00 -17.53
C GLU A 767 -21.38 32.38 -18.45
N ARG A 768 -20.37 33.09 -17.91
CA ARG A 768 -19.17 33.47 -18.66
C ARG A 768 -18.33 32.24 -19.00
N ILE A 769 -18.28 31.26 -18.10
CA ILE A 769 -17.63 29.97 -18.33
C ILE A 769 -18.33 29.23 -19.47
N GLU A 770 -19.67 29.08 -19.44
CA GLU A 770 -20.37 28.41 -20.52
C GLU A 770 -20.22 29.15 -21.87
N ALA A 771 -20.34 30.48 -21.86
CA ALA A 771 -20.17 31.30 -23.05
C ALA A 771 -18.77 31.17 -23.65
N ARG A 772 -17.72 31.09 -22.80
CA ARG A 772 -16.35 30.88 -23.24
C ARG A 772 -16.18 29.53 -23.92
N VAL A 773 -16.71 28.45 -23.34
CA VAL A 773 -16.59 27.10 -23.94
C VAL A 773 -17.32 27.03 -25.27
N ARG A 774 -18.54 27.60 -25.37
CA ARG A 774 -19.28 27.67 -26.63
C ARG A 774 -18.50 28.43 -27.70
N SER A 775 -18.00 29.63 -27.37
CA SER A 775 -17.19 30.45 -28.29
C SER A 775 -15.88 29.76 -28.72
N LEU A 776 -15.24 29.05 -27.80
CA LEU A 776 -14.01 28.30 -28.07
C LEU A 776 -14.25 27.18 -29.09
N LEU A 777 -15.29 26.36 -28.89
CA LEU A 777 -15.64 25.29 -29.82
C LEU A 777 -16.03 25.87 -31.20
N GLU A 778 -16.85 26.92 -31.22
CA GLU A 778 -17.29 27.54 -32.48
C GLU A 778 -16.14 28.16 -33.28
N SER A 779 -15.18 28.82 -32.62
CA SER A 779 -14.06 29.48 -33.29
C SER A 779 -12.95 28.52 -33.74
N SER A 780 -12.86 27.34 -33.10
CA SER A 780 -11.85 26.33 -33.42
C SER A 780 -12.35 25.27 -34.40
N GLU A 781 -13.64 25.23 -34.72
CA GLU A 781 -14.21 24.24 -35.63
C GLU A 781 -13.55 24.28 -37.02
N VAL A 782 -13.01 23.14 -37.45
CA VAL A 782 -12.42 22.94 -38.77
C VAL A 782 -13.55 22.51 -39.72
N LYS A 783 -13.87 23.38 -40.68
CA LYS A 783 -14.92 23.13 -41.69
C LYS A 783 -14.48 22.23 -42.82
#